data_AF-A0A426UXW6-F1
#
_entry.id   AF-A0A426UXW6-F1
#
_cell.length_a   1.000
_cell.length_b   1.000
_cell.length_c   1.000
_cell.angle_alpha   90.00
_cell.angle_beta   90.00
_cell.angle_gamma   90.00
#
_symmetry.space_group_name_H-M   'P 1'
#
loop_
_entity.id
_entity.type
_entity.pdbx_description
1 polymer ?
#
loop_
_entity_poly.entity_id
_entity_poly.type
_entity_poly.pdbx_seq_one_letter_code
_entity_poly.pdbx_strand_id
1 'polypeptide(L)'
;MSADTEALKILDAAVAATPGGASREGQREMCAAVATAVDSGKHLLVQAGTGTGKSLAYLCAALATGKTVVVSTATLALQHQLVAVDLPRLVEAVAPVLGRKPSFALLKGRHNYLCKRKIAGDEEEDEGMLEGTEQLKWAGQQASFAKQVQRLFDWANDTDTGDRDDLDPGVSDRAWKQGSTTSSECPGAKDCAQGPDCFAELARARAHEADIVVTNHALLSIDMMNERSVLPEHQVLIIDEAHELVDRVTNAARAELHPARLRWLAQRGRRLIDTDVADQIREAADSLENALNMAGEQRFSGDLPAPLSEALNLINAACVKATTHLAALDAETKKQLSAQQLKAGLVEAIETAGRCVGPAGDDVIWAEPNGPTLVAAPLSVGGLLSAMLYEDRTVIAASATLTLGGKFDTVARSIGLPADGHGWTSLDVGSPFDYAKQGILYVAASLPRPTASGLSDEAGKELLRLVEASRGATLGLFSSKRAAEAAAELLRAKTDYSILLQGEETLGSLVKRFKEEDSTCLLGVMSLWQGVDVPGMTCRLVVVDRIPFPRPTEPLTAARSEAADAAGRSGFAEVSVPAAAIRLAQGAGRLIRRTTDRGVVAILDSRLQTNRSYGKFMRDSLPPFWYTTKSDSVVGALGRLADSAN
;
A
#
# COMPACT_ATOMS: atom_id res chain seq x y z
N MET A 1 29.34 -18.65 18.75
CA MET A 1 27.93 -19.11 18.78
C MET A 1 27.43 -19.06 17.34
N SER A 2 26.52 -19.95 16.92
CA SER A 2 25.89 -19.77 15.59
C SER A 2 25.02 -18.51 15.59
N ALA A 3 24.87 -17.85 14.44
CA ALA A 3 24.01 -16.67 14.29
C ALA A 3 22.59 -16.93 14.83
N ASP A 4 22.05 -18.12 14.59
CA ASP A 4 20.74 -18.55 15.09
C ASP A 4 20.68 -18.58 16.62
N THR A 5 21.75 -19.00 17.29
CA THR A 5 21.79 -19.08 18.77
C THR A 5 21.74 -17.68 19.38
N GLU A 6 22.40 -16.72 18.75
CA GLU A 6 22.40 -15.33 19.20
C GLU A 6 21.03 -14.67 18.94
N ALA A 7 20.49 -14.84 17.73
CA ALA A 7 19.15 -14.36 17.37
C ALA A 7 18.06 -14.87 18.32
N LEU A 8 18.09 -16.16 18.67
CA LEU A 8 17.12 -16.76 19.58
C LEU A 8 17.26 -16.22 21.01
N LYS A 9 18.48 -15.93 21.49
CA LYS A 9 18.67 -15.29 22.81
C LYS A 9 18.09 -13.88 22.85
N ILE A 10 18.27 -13.10 21.78
CA ILE A 10 17.68 -11.77 21.64
C ILE A 10 16.16 -11.88 21.64
N LEU A 11 15.60 -12.83 20.89
CA LEU A 11 14.16 -13.07 20.85
C LEU A 11 13.60 -13.45 22.22
N ASP A 12 14.25 -14.37 22.94
CA ASP A 12 13.79 -14.81 24.26
C ASP A 12 13.76 -13.63 25.26
N ALA A 13 14.75 -12.75 25.22
CA ALA A 13 14.76 -11.53 26.04
C ALA A 13 13.64 -10.56 25.65
N ALA A 14 13.42 -10.35 24.35
CA ALA A 14 12.36 -9.47 23.86
C ALA A 14 10.95 -9.99 24.21
N VAL A 15 10.75 -11.31 24.12
CA VAL A 15 9.49 -11.96 24.52
C VAL A 15 9.28 -11.82 26.03
N ALA A 16 10.31 -12.07 26.84
CA ALA A 16 10.22 -11.97 28.30
C ALA A 16 9.90 -10.54 28.79
N ALA A 17 10.38 -9.51 28.08
CA ALA A 17 10.07 -8.12 28.39
C ALA A 17 8.69 -7.66 27.91
N THR A 18 8.03 -8.43 27.04
CA THR A 18 6.71 -8.08 26.50
C THR A 18 5.60 -8.47 27.50
N PRO A 19 4.71 -7.55 27.92
CA PRO A 19 3.59 -7.91 28.79
C PRO A 19 2.68 -8.96 28.14
N GLY A 20 2.49 -10.10 28.81
CA GLY A 20 1.75 -11.25 28.23
C GLY A 20 2.47 -11.94 27.07
N GLY A 21 3.77 -11.66 26.89
CA GLY A 21 4.63 -12.31 25.92
C GLY A 21 4.76 -13.80 26.21
N ALA A 22 4.56 -14.61 25.17
CA ALA A 22 4.72 -16.05 25.24
C ALA A 22 5.57 -16.50 24.06
N SER A 23 6.52 -17.38 24.35
CA SER A 23 7.33 -18.00 23.31
C SER A 23 6.45 -18.90 22.45
N ARG A 24 6.64 -18.83 21.12
CA ARG A 24 5.91 -19.62 20.14
C ARG A 24 6.90 -20.33 19.24
N GLU A 25 6.64 -21.60 18.95
CA GLU A 25 7.50 -22.43 18.10
C GLU A 25 7.74 -21.77 16.73
N GLY A 26 6.66 -21.42 16.01
CA GLY A 26 6.79 -20.77 14.72
C GLY A 26 7.50 -19.41 14.74
N GLN A 27 7.46 -18.69 15.87
CA GLN A 27 8.23 -17.44 16.04
C GLN A 27 9.73 -17.72 16.13
N ARG A 28 10.12 -18.75 16.89
CA ARG A 28 11.52 -19.17 17.02
C ARG A 28 12.05 -19.76 15.72
N GLU A 29 11.26 -20.58 15.04
CA GLU A 29 11.60 -21.12 13.71
C GLU A 29 11.85 -20.00 12.70
N MET A 30 10.94 -19.02 12.63
CA MET A 30 11.12 -17.84 11.76
C MET A 30 12.39 -17.07 12.13
N CYS A 31 12.64 -16.82 13.41
CA CYS A 31 13.82 -16.08 13.86
C CYS A 31 15.13 -16.80 13.49
N ALA A 32 15.20 -18.11 13.71
CA ALA A 32 16.35 -18.92 13.30
C ALA A 32 16.52 -18.95 11.78
N ALA A 33 15.44 -19.12 11.02
CA ALA A 33 15.50 -19.12 9.56
C ALA A 33 15.98 -17.79 8.99
N VAL A 34 15.54 -16.66 9.55
CA VAL A 34 16.02 -15.32 9.16
C VAL A 34 17.52 -15.18 9.47
N ALA A 35 17.98 -15.62 10.64
CA ALA A 35 19.40 -15.58 11.01
C ALA A 35 20.26 -16.42 10.06
N THR A 36 19.85 -17.64 9.75
CA THR A 36 20.51 -18.53 8.78
C THR A 36 20.53 -17.93 7.37
N ALA A 37 19.43 -17.32 6.93
CA ALA A 37 19.33 -16.68 5.62
C ALA A 37 20.36 -15.54 5.49
N VAL A 38 20.44 -14.68 6.51
CA VAL A 38 21.40 -13.57 6.53
C VAL A 38 22.85 -14.06 6.59
N ASP A 39 23.16 -15.08 7.39
CA ASP A 39 24.52 -15.63 7.49
C ASP A 39 24.98 -16.30 6.18
N SER A 40 24.06 -17.02 5.52
CA SER A 40 24.35 -17.73 4.27
C SER A 40 24.27 -16.86 3.00
N GLY A 41 23.73 -15.64 3.10
CA GLY A 41 23.45 -14.77 1.96
C GLY A 41 22.28 -15.22 1.07
N LYS A 42 21.52 -16.25 1.48
CA LYS A 42 20.35 -16.74 0.73
C LYS A 42 19.11 -15.94 1.08
N HIS A 43 18.31 -15.59 0.08
CA HIS A 43 17.03 -14.91 0.33
C HIS A 43 16.02 -15.86 1.00
N LEU A 44 15.07 -15.30 1.74
CA LEU A 44 14.05 -16.07 2.45
C LEU A 44 12.65 -15.56 2.16
N LEU A 45 11.77 -16.46 1.75
CA LEU A 45 10.33 -16.24 1.74
C LEU A 45 9.72 -16.91 2.97
N VAL A 46 9.17 -16.14 3.89
CA VAL A 46 8.59 -16.68 5.12
C VAL A 46 7.12 -16.33 5.25
N GLN A 47 6.28 -17.36 5.19
CA GLN A 47 4.89 -17.23 5.60
C GLN A 47 4.80 -17.39 7.10
N ALA A 48 4.16 -16.43 7.75
CA ALA A 48 3.89 -16.49 9.16
C ALA A 48 2.51 -15.89 9.42
N GLY A 49 1.61 -16.70 9.95
CA GLY A 49 0.22 -16.32 10.20
C GLY A 49 0.09 -15.09 11.10
N THR A 50 -1.13 -14.54 11.14
CA THR A 50 -1.48 -13.52 12.13
C THR A 50 -1.18 -14.02 13.53
N GLY A 51 -0.67 -13.13 14.40
CA GLY A 51 -0.39 -13.45 15.80
C GLY A 51 0.90 -14.22 16.05
N THR A 52 1.61 -14.71 15.02
CA THR A 52 2.89 -15.44 15.21
C THR A 52 3.98 -14.57 15.86
N GLY A 53 3.88 -13.24 15.75
CA GLY A 53 4.93 -12.32 16.21
C GLY A 53 6.04 -12.14 15.16
N LYS A 54 5.63 -12.09 13.88
CA LYS A 54 6.47 -11.89 12.69
C LYS A 54 7.52 -10.81 12.88
N SER A 55 7.06 -9.63 13.25
CA SER A 55 7.90 -8.46 13.38
C SER A 55 8.99 -8.64 14.42
N LEU A 56 8.62 -9.15 15.60
CA LEU A 56 9.60 -9.43 16.63
C LEU A 56 10.64 -10.47 16.19
N ALA A 57 10.22 -11.52 15.48
CA ALA A 57 11.11 -12.58 15.01
C ALA A 57 12.15 -12.07 14.02
N TYR A 58 11.74 -11.32 12.98
CA TYR A 58 12.69 -10.79 12.00
C TYR A 58 13.55 -9.67 12.57
N LEU A 59 13.04 -8.83 13.49
CA LEU A 59 13.80 -7.74 14.10
C LEU A 59 14.88 -8.28 15.04
N CYS A 60 14.58 -9.31 15.84
CA CYS A 60 15.57 -9.94 16.71
C CYS A 60 16.68 -10.62 15.91
N ALA A 61 16.32 -11.32 14.84
CA ALA A 61 17.30 -11.92 13.94
C ALA A 61 18.16 -10.86 13.23
N ALA A 62 17.55 -9.76 12.78
CA ALA A 62 18.25 -8.62 12.20
C ALA A 62 19.26 -7.99 13.17
N LEU A 63 18.89 -7.79 14.43
CA LEU A 63 19.77 -7.23 15.45
C LEU A 63 20.98 -8.12 15.76
N ALA A 64 20.84 -9.45 15.65
CA ALA A 64 21.95 -10.38 15.82
C ALA A 64 23.06 -10.21 14.76
N THR A 65 22.75 -9.58 13.63
CA THR A 65 23.72 -9.41 12.52
C THR A 65 24.77 -8.35 12.82
N GLY A 66 24.45 -7.38 13.70
CA GLY A 66 25.26 -6.19 13.94
C GLY A 66 25.38 -5.24 12.74
N LYS A 67 24.60 -5.45 11.67
CA LYS A 67 24.60 -4.64 10.44
C LYS A 67 23.36 -3.75 10.36
N THR A 68 23.44 -2.68 9.58
CA THR A 68 22.27 -1.85 9.26
C THR A 68 21.22 -2.69 8.52
N VAL A 69 19.99 -2.67 9.04
CA VAL A 69 18.85 -3.38 8.47
C VAL A 69 17.78 -2.39 8.04
N VAL A 70 17.28 -2.55 6.82
CA VAL A 70 16.12 -1.80 6.34
C VAL A 70 14.89 -2.69 6.43
N VAL A 71 13.81 -2.18 7.05
CA VAL A 71 12.51 -2.81 7.12
C VAL A 71 11.52 -1.98 6.31
N SER A 72 11.06 -2.53 5.19
CA SER A 72 10.04 -1.92 4.35
C SER A 72 8.67 -2.50 4.67
N THR A 73 7.72 -1.63 4.98
CA THR A 73 6.34 -2.00 5.35
C THR A 73 5.33 -1.58 4.27
N ALA A 74 4.22 -2.31 4.15
CA ALA A 74 3.19 -2.02 3.16
C ALA A 74 2.29 -0.83 3.50
N THR A 75 2.06 -0.53 4.79
CA THR A 75 1.10 0.50 5.22
C THR A 75 1.68 1.41 6.30
N LEU A 76 1.28 2.68 6.28
CA LEU A 76 1.65 3.67 7.31
C LEU A 76 1.21 3.22 8.71
N ALA A 77 0.08 2.51 8.84
CA ALA A 77 -0.40 1.99 10.12
C ALA A 77 0.55 0.93 10.72
N LEU A 78 1.02 -0.01 9.91
CA LEU A 78 2.04 -1.00 10.34
C LEU A 78 3.36 -0.31 10.65
N GLN A 79 3.75 0.67 9.83
CA GLN A 79 4.95 1.47 10.04
C GLN A 79 4.92 2.18 11.40
N HIS A 80 3.81 2.84 11.72
CA HIS A 80 3.61 3.52 13.00
C HIS A 80 3.57 2.54 14.17
N GLN A 81 2.91 1.39 14.03
CA GLN A 81 2.90 0.35 15.08
C GLN A 81 4.32 -0.12 15.42
N LEU A 82 5.16 -0.36 14.40
CA LEU A 82 6.55 -0.74 14.60
C LEU A 82 7.35 0.35 15.33
N VAL A 83 7.24 1.61 14.90
CA VAL A 83 8.09 2.70 15.40
C VAL A 83 7.62 3.25 16.75
N ALA A 84 6.30 3.36 16.96
CA ALA A 84 5.74 3.97 18.17
C ALA A 84 5.63 2.98 19.34
N VAL A 85 5.56 1.67 19.07
CA VAL A 85 5.28 0.66 20.10
C VAL A 85 6.33 -0.44 20.12
N ASP A 86 6.55 -1.14 19.00
CA ASP A 86 7.29 -2.41 19.02
C ASP A 86 8.80 -2.20 19.15
N LEU A 87 9.40 -1.30 18.35
CA LEU A 87 10.83 -0.98 18.37
C LEU A 87 11.30 -0.34 19.68
N PRO A 88 10.64 0.70 20.24
CA PRO A 88 11.04 1.27 21.52
C PRO A 88 11.13 0.22 22.63
N ARG A 89 10.16 -0.70 22.67
CA ARG A 89 10.15 -1.80 23.64
C ARG A 89 11.24 -2.82 23.36
N LEU A 90 11.42 -3.20 22.09
CA LEU A 90 12.44 -4.16 21.67
C LEU A 90 13.84 -3.68 22.06
N VAL A 91 14.22 -2.44 21.71
CA VAL A 91 15.58 -1.94 21.94
C VAL A 91 15.94 -1.83 23.42
N GLU A 92 14.97 -1.49 24.28
CA GLU A 92 15.15 -1.51 25.74
C GLU A 92 15.32 -2.94 26.27
N ALA A 93 14.49 -3.87 25.79
CA ALA A 93 14.51 -5.27 26.24
C ALA A 93 15.84 -5.98 25.91
N VAL A 94 16.41 -5.69 24.74
CA VAL A 94 17.58 -6.41 24.22
C VAL A 94 18.90 -5.72 24.56
N ALA A 95 18.88 -4.46 25.04
CA ALA A 95 20.09 -3.72 25.40
C ALA A 95 21.00 -4.47 26.40
N PRO A 96 20.49 -5.14 27.45
CA PRO A 96 21.32 -5.93 28.35
C PRO A 96 21.97 -7.15 27.67
N VAL A 97 21.31 -7.73 26.66
CA VAL A 97 21.81 -8.91 25.93
C VAL A 97 22.88 -8.51 24.91
N LEU A 98 22.67 -7.40 24.22
CA LEU A 98 23.59 -6.88 23.20
C LEU A 98 24.75 -6.07 23.78
N GLY A 99 24.68 -5.68 25.06
CA GLY A 99 25.68 -4.81 25.71
C GLY A 99 25.66 -3.36 25.18
N ARG A 100 24.69 -3.01 24.33
CA ARG A 100 24.45 -1.67 23.78
C ARG A 100 22.97 -1.51 23.49
N LYS A 101 22.46 -0.28 23.52
CA LYS A 101 21.09 0.02 23.09
C LYS A 101 21.07 0.21 21.56
N PRO A 102 20.36 -0.63 20.79
CA PRO A 102 20.24 -0.42 19.35
C PRO A 102 19.51 0.88 19.03
N SER A 103 19.91 1.54 17.95
CA SER A 103 19.24 2.72 17.41
C SER A 103 18.27 2.32 16.29
N PHE A 104 17.18 3.08 16.14
CA PHE A 104 16.27 2.91 15.02
C PHE A 104 15.80 4.28 14.52
N ALA A 105 15.42 4.34 13.25
CA ALA A 105 14.94 5.57 12.62
C ALA A 105 13.81 5.28 11.63
N LEU A 106 12.92 6.27 11.49
CA LEU A 106 11.83 6.28 10.52
C LEU A 106 12.24 7.13 9.31
N LEU A 107 12.15 6.57 8.11
CA LEU A 107 12.42 7.31 6.88
C LEU A 107 11.23 7.23 5.92
N LYS A 108 10.76 8.41 5.49
CA LYS A 108 9.64 8.57 4.55
C LYS A 108 10.05 9.44 3.35
N GLY A 109 9.21 9.49 2.32
CA GLY A 109 9.41 10.43 1.22
C GLY A 109 9.23 11.88 1.68
N ARG A 110 9.92 12.84 1.03
CA ARG A 110 9.93 14.28 1.40
C ARG A 110 8.55 14.90 1.62
N HIS A 111 7.56 14.47 0.86
CA HIS A 111 6.18 14.95 0.98
C HIS A 111 5.52 14.59 2.31
N ASN A 112 6.15 13.77 3.16
CA ASN A 112 5.68 13.47 4.51
C ASN A 112 6.31 14.35 5.58
N TYR A 113 7.20 15.28 5.18
CA TYR A 113 7.81 16.24 6.09
C TYR A 113 7.43 17.67 5.71
N LEU A 114 7.35 18.54 6.72
CA LEU A 114 7.25 19.98 6.49
C LEU A 114 8.46 20.52 5.72
N CYS A 115 8.18 21.38 4.75
CA CYS A 115 9.18 22.13 4.02
C CYS A 115 9.38 23.48 4.69
N LYS A 116 10.46 23.64 5.46
CA LYS A 116 10.79 24.91 6.12
C LYS A 116 10.88 26.09 5.15
N ARG A 117 11.31 25.87 3.91
CA ARG A 117 11.33 26.91 2.86
C ARG A 117 9.93 27.42 2.52
N LYS A 118 8.96 26.52 2.37
CA LYS A 118 7.54 26.90 2.13
C LYS A 118 6.94 27.61 3.33
N ILE A 119 7.22 27.12 4.54
CA ILE A 119 6.73 27.75 5.78
C ILE A 119 7.32 29.15 5.99
N ALA A 120 8.59 29.36 5.62
CA ALA A 120 9.24 30.67 5.69
C ALA A 120 8.72 31.67 4.66
N GLY A 121 7.96 31.23 3.64
CA GLY A 121 7.53 32.09 2.54
C GLY A 121 8.65 32.44 1.56
N ASP A 122 9.75 31.67 1.54
CA ASP A 122 10.91 31.88 0.67
C ASP A 122 10.67 31.44 -0.80
N GLU A 123 9.42 31.09 -1.17
CA GLU A 123 9.06 30.83 -2.57
C GLU A 123 8.75 32.17 -3.25
N GLU A 124 9.39 32.45 -4.39
CA GLU A 124 8.91 33.51 -5.27
C GLU A 124 7.43 33.24 -5.55
N GLU A 125 6.56 34.22 -5.27
CA GLU A 125 5.12 34.11 -5.49
C GLU A 125 4.85 33.77 -6.97
N ASP A 126 4.66 32.48 -7.27
CA ASP A 126 4.20 32.03 -8.58
C ASP A 126 2.70 32.37 -8.66
N GLU A 127 2.39 33.57 -9.18
CA GLU A 127 1.03 34.07 -9.44
C GLU A 127 0.17 33.11 -10.31
N GLY A 128 0.74 32.04 -10.88
CA GLY A 128 0.09 31.14 -11.83
C GLY A 128 -0.58 29.88 -11.25
N MET A 129 -0.44 29.55 -9.97
CA MET A 129 -1.04 28.32 -9.38
C MET A 129 -2.46 28.52 -8.81
N LEU A 130 -2.96 29.75 -8.79
CA LEU A 130 -4.29 30.09 -8.26
C LEU A 130 -5.42 30.08 -9.30
N GLU A 131 -5.10 30.01 -10.60
CA GLU A 131 -6.09 30.01 -11.69
C GLU A 131 -6.29 28.60 -12.25
N GLY A 132 -6.92 27.69 -11.49
CA GLY A 132 -7.17 26.35 -12.04
C GLY A 132 -8.01 25.36 -11.23
N THR A 133 -8.62 25.74 -10.11
CA THR A 133 -9.53 24.83 -9.38
C THR A 133 -10.84 25.52 -8.98
N GLU A 134 -11.80 25.38 -9.89
CA GLU A 134 -13.25 25.24 -9.68
C GLU A 134 -13.99 26.31 -8.86
N GLN A 135 -14.76 27.12 -9.59
CA GLN A 135 -15.99 27.74 -9.10
C GLN A 135 -17.05 26.68 -8.74
N LEU A 136 -17.77 26.94 -7.64
CA LEU A 136 -19.04 26.35 -7.16
C LEU A 136 -18.98 25.10 -6.24
N LYS A 137 -18.79 25.31 -4.93
CA LYS A 137 -19.83 25.17 -3.85
C LYS A 137 -19.22 25.15 -2.43
N TRP A 138 -19.86 25.93 -1.53
CA TRP A 138 -19.90 25.83 -0.05
C TRP A 138 -18.86 26.60 0.80
N ALA A 139 -19.27 27.79 1.26
CA ALA A 139 -18.56 28.69 2.18
C ALA A 139 -18.11 28.07 3.52
N GLY A 140 -18.68 26.92 3.93
CA GLY A 140 -18.24 26.21 5.13
C GLY A 140 -16.91 25.46 4.99
N GLN A 141 -16.57 24.97 3.78
CA GLN A 141 -15.34 24.20 3.54
C GLN A 141 -14.09 25.08 3.47
N GLN A 142 -14.20 26.31 2.97
CA GLN A 142 -13.09 27.28 2.98
C GLN A 142 -12.65 27.64 4.40
N ALA A 143 -13.60 27.85 5.33
CA ALA A 143 -13.28 28.14 6.72
C ALA A 143 -12.58 26.95 7.41
N SER A 144 -13.04 25.71 7.15
CA SER A 144 -12.38 24.51 7.68
C SER A 144 -10.98 24.31 7.09
N PHE A 145 -10.81 24.55 5.78
CA PHE A 145 -9.51 24.47 5.12
C PHE A 145 -8.53 25.50 5.67
N ALA A 146 -8.94 26.77 5.77
CA ALA A 146 -8.10 27.84 6.31
C ALA A 146 -7.66 27.55 7.76
N LYS A 147 -8.57 27.01 8.60
CA LYS A 147 -8.22 26.57 9.96
C LYS A 147 -7.18 25.43 9.97
N GLN A 148 -7.29 24.48 9.05
CA GLN A 148 -6.30 23.40 8.92
C GLN A 148 -4.93 23.93 8.49
N VAL A 149 -4.89 24.88 7.56
CA VAL A 149 -3.65 25.53 7.14
C VAL A 149 -3.05 26.35 8.28
N GLN A 150 -3.84 27.15 9.00
CA GLN A 150 -3.34 27.90 10.15
C GLN A 150 -2.72 26.97 11.19
N ARG A 151 -3.42 25.90 11.59
CA ARG A 151 -2.90 24.90 12.53
C ARG A 151 -1.60 24.25 12.05
N LEU A 152 -1.48 23.98 10.75
CA LEU A 152 -0.26 23.43 10.16
C LEU A 152 0.93 24.40 10.34
N PHE A 153 0.70 25.69 10.10
CA PHE A 153 1.73 26.73 10.24
C PHE A 153 2.07 27.02 11.71
N ASP A 154 1.08 26.96 12.61
CA ASP A 154 1.30 27.09 14.05
C ASP A 154 2.19 25.93 14.56
N TRP A 155 1.82 24.68 14.21
CA TRP A 155 2.56 23.48 14.57
C TRP A 155 3.98 23.42 13.98
N ALA A 156 4.21 24.05 12.83
CA ALA A 156 5.53 24.10 12.20
C ALA A 156 6.62 24.75 13.08
N ASN A 157 6.23 25.58 14.06
CA ASN A 157 7.15 26.19 15.03
C ASN A 157 7.46 25.28 16.23
N ASP A 158 6.58 24.32 16.53
CA ASP A 158 6.66 23.49 17.74
C ASP A 158 7.22 22.09 17.48
N THR A 159 7.30 21.67 16.21
CA THR A 159 7.70 20.30 15.84
C THR A 159 9.21 20.11 15.69
N ASP A 160 9.72 19.03 16.28
CA ASP A 160 11.14 18.62 16.18
C ASP A 160 11.42 17.72 14.97
N THR A 161 10.40 17.06 14.44
CA THR A 161 10.50 16.07 13.36
C THR A 161 9.98 16.60 12.04
N GLY A 162 9.01 17.52 12.09
CA GLY A 162 8.23 17.96 10.93
C GLY A 162 7.46 16.83 10.24
N ASP A 163 7.34 15.64 10.84
CA ASP A 163 6.65 14.49 10.27
C ASP A 163 5.14 14.69 10.32
N ARG A 164 4.47 14.51 9.17
CA ARG A 164 3.02 14.64 9.03
C ARG A 164 2.23 13.88 10.09
N ASP A 165 2.69 12.69 10.45
CA ASP A 165 1.95 11.80 11.34
C ASP A 165 2.00 12.27 12.81
N ASP A 166 2.92 13.19 13.16
CA ASP A 166 3.02 13.78 14.50
C ASP A 166 2.03 14.94 14.71
N LEU A 167 1.36 15.40 13.65
CA LEU A 167 0.37 16.47 13.73
C LEU A 167 -1.00 15.92 14.16
N ASP A 168 -1.39 16.21 15.42
CA ASP A 168 -2.69 15.87 15.99
C ASP A 168 -3.46 17.13 16.45
N PRO A 169 -4.69 17.40 15.97
CA PRO A 169 -5.41 16.65 14.95
C PRO A 169 -4.79 16.84 13.56
N GLY A 170 -4.73 15.76 12.79
CA GLY A 170 -4.20 15.78 11.43
C GLY A 170 -4.96 16.72 10.48
N VAL A 171 -4.32 17.12 9.39
CA VAL A 171 -4.88 17.98 8.33
C VAL A 171 -5.18 17.20 7.05
N SER A 172 -6.05 17.75 6.20
CA SER A 172 -6.31 17.18 4.86
C SER A 172 -5.07 17.23 3.98
N ASP A 173 -5.00 16.35 2.96
CA ASP A 173 -3.91 16.33 1.97
C ASP A 173 -3.74 17.69 1.28
N ARG A 174 -4.85 18.37 0.98
CA ARG A 174 -4.83 19.70 0.35
C ARG A 174 -4.15 20.73 1.26
N ALA A 175 -4.42 20.69 2.56
CA ALA A 175 -3.82 21.61 3.51
C ALA A 175 -2.34 21.27 3.73
N TRP A 176 -2.02 19.98 3.84
CA TRP A 176 -0.64 19.51 3.95
C TRP A 176 0.25 19.93 2.76
N LYS A 177 -0.29 19.91 1.54
CA LYS A 177 0.42 20.38 0.33
C LYS A 177 0.86 21.86 0.38
N GLN A 178 0.25 22.67 1.24
CA GLN A 178 0.66 24.08 1.43
C GLN A 178 1.99 24.19 2.20
N GLY A 179 2.25 23.25 3.12
CA GLY A 179 3.46 23.26 3.98
C GLY A 179 4.51 22.21 3.62
N SER A 180 4.29 21.38 2.59
CA SER A 180 5.18 20.28 2.20
C SER A 180 5.61 20.36 0.74
N THR A 181 6.68 19.66 0.39
CA THR A 181 7.24 19.64 -0.97
C THR A 181 7.47 18.22 -1.45
N THR A 182 7.43 18.03 -2.77
CA THR A 182 7.86 16.79 -3.41
C THR A 182 9.38 16.80 -3.66
N SER A 183 9.95 15.64 -4.01
CA SER A 183 11.37 15.54 -4.38
C SER A 183 11.70 16.27 -5.69
N SER A 184 10.76 16.35 -6.62
CA SER A 184 10.91 17.09 -7.89
C SER A 184 10.86 18.61 -7.71
N GLU A 185 10.07 19.09 -6.73
CA GLU A 185 9.98 20.53 -6.40
C GLU A 185 11.13 21.02 -5.49
N CYS A 186 11.83 20.10 -4.82
CA CYS A 186 12.86 20.44 -3.84
C CYS A 186 14.21 20.76 -4.52
N PRO A 187 14.88 21.88 -4.17
CA PRO A 187 16.22 22.18 -4.65
C PRO A 187 17.32 21.26 -4.10
N GLY A 188 17.02 20.50 -3.07
CA GLY A 188 18.01 19.74 -2.33
C GLY A 188 18.72 20.60 -1.28
N ALA A 189 19.30 19.91 -0.29
CA ALA A 189 19.85 20.54 0.91
C ALA A 189 20.97 21.55 0.63
N LYS A 190 21.78 21.32 -0.41
CA LYS A 190 22.93 22.17 -0.74
C LYS A 190 22.52 23.53 -1.31
N ASP A 191 21.43 23.55 -2.07
CA ASP A 191 20.94 24.73 -2.79
C ASP A 191 19.72 25.36 -2.11
N CYS A 192 19.34 24.86 -0.91
CA CYS A 192 18.24 25.36 -0.10
C CYS A 192 18.77 26.17 1.09
N ALA A 193 18.30 27.41 1.28
CA ALA A 193 18.65 28.23 2.45
C ALA A 193 18.28 27.54 3.79
N GLN A 194 17.19 26.78 3.79
CA GLN A 194 16.70 26.01 4.95
C GLN A 194 17.28 24.58 5.00
N GLY A 195 18.30 24.27 4.18
CA GLY A 195 18.89 22.93 4.04
C GLY A 195 19.44 22.33 5.34
N PRO A 196 20.25 23.05 6.14
CA PRO A 196 20.83 22.52 7.38
C PRO A 196 19.78 22.08 8.41
N ASP A 197 18.66 22.80 8.49
CA ASP A 197 17.59 22.53 9.45
C ASP A 197 16.41 21.78 8.81
N CYS A 198 16.56 21.27 7.60
CA CYS A 198 15.50 20.63 6.85
C CYS A 198 15.08 19.30 7.50
N PHE A 199 13.81 19.19 7.91
CA PHE A 199 13.26 17.99 8.55
C PHE A 199 13.51 16.70 7.76
N ALA A 200 13.34 16.73 6.43
CA ALA A 200 13.60 15.57 5.59
C ALA A 200 15.09 15.16 5.56
N GLU A 201 16.01 16.12 5.59
CA GLU A 201 17.45 15.83 5.64
C GLU A 201 17.87 15.33 7.02
N LEU A 202 17.32 15.91 8.09
CA LEU A 202 17.55 15.44 9.45
C LEU A 202 17.05 14.01 9.63
N ALA A 203 15.87 13.68 9.12
CA ALA A 203 15.34 12.30 9.13
C ALA A 203 16.26 11.35 8.36
N ARG A 204 16.77 11.78 7.19
CA ARG A 204 17.73 10.99 6.40
C ARG A 204 19.05 10.78 7.13
N ALA A 205 19.61 11.82 7.76
CA ALA A 205 20.84 11.72 8.54
C ALA A 205 20.68 10.75 9.72
N ARG A 206 19.57 10.84 10.48
CA ARG A 206 19.24 9.88 11.55
C ARG A 206 19.14 8.45 11.04
N ALA A 207 18.56 8.25 9.85
CA ALA A 207 18.46 6.92 9.23
C ALA A 207 19.83 6.34 8.84
N HIS A 208 20.79 7.16 8.44
CA HIS A 208 22.15 6.69 8.13
C HIS A 208 22.94 6.23 9.36
N GLU A 209 22.59 6.70 10.56
CA GLU A 209 23.25 6.33 11.82
C GLU A 209 22.50 5.23 12.60
N ALA A 210 21.35 4.78 12.08
CA ALA A 210 20.49 3.81 12.75
C ALA A 210 20.91 2.35 12.48
N ASP A 211 20.79 1.48 13.49
CA ASP A 211 20.90 0.03 13.29
C ASP A 211 19.70 -0.51 12.48
N ILE A 212 18.51 0.02 12.73
CA ILE A 212 17.25 -0.36 12.07
C ILE A 212 16.61 0.86 11.42
N VAL A 213 16.41 0.82 10.10
CA VAL A 213 15.66 1.84 9.37
C VAL A 213 14.32 1.28 8.94
N VAL A 214 13.24 1.90 9.43
CA VAL A 214 11.88 1.57 9.01
C VAL A 214 11.44 2.52 7.90
N THR A 215 11.04 1.95 6.77
CA THR A 215 10.52 2.65 5.60
C THR A 215 9.22 2.00 5.11
N ASN A 216 8.67 2.51 4.01
CA ASN A 216 7.55 1.90 3.31
C ASN A 216 7.95 1.39 1.92
N HIS A 217 7.12 0.53 1.35
CA HIS A 217 7.35 -0.03 0.01
C HIS A 217 7.43 1.05 -1.07
N ALA A 218 6.70 2.16 -0.92
CA ALA A 218 6.75 3.23 -1.93
C ALA A 218 8.13 3.89 -1.99
N LEU A 219 8.73 4.23 -0.84
CA LEU A 219 10.07 4.79 -0.80
C LEU A 219 11.12 3.76 -1.22
N LEU A 220 10.97 2.48 -0.83
CA LEU A 220 11.84 1.40 -1.31
C LEU A 220 11.81 1.30 -2.85
N SER A 221 10.63 1.31 -3.46
CA SER A 221 10.52 1.24 -4.92
C SER A 221 11.19 2.43 -5.61
N ILE A 222 10.98 3.64 -5.08
CA ILE A 222 11.61 4.87 -5.61
C ILE A 222 13.13 4.82 -5.42
N ASP A 223 13.61 4.34 -4.28
CA ASP A 223 15.03 4.18 -3.98
C ASP A 223 15.71 3.27 -5.00
N MET A 224 15.11 2.12 -5.29
CA MET A 224 15.67 1.14 -6.23
C MET A 224 15.73 1.66 -7.67
N MET A 225 14.81 2.56 -8.06
CA MET A 225 14.75 3.11 -9.41
C MET A 225 15.64 4.35 -9.60
N ASN A 226 16.13 4.95 -8.51
CA ASN A 226 16.97 6.14 -8.58
C ASN A 226 18.45 5.76 -8.63
N GLU A 227 19.24 6.48 -9.42
CA GLU A 227 20.70 6.34 -9.44
C GLU A 227 21.36 6.64 -8.09
N ARG A 228 20.70 7.46 -7.25
CA ARG A 228 21.18 7.83 -5.92
C ARG A 228 20.24 7.28 -4.86
N SER A 229 20.74 6.31 -4.09
CA SER A 229 19.98 5.74 -2.98
C SER A 229 19.72 6.80 -1.89
N VAL A 230 18.45 6.90 -1.52
CA VAL A 230 17.90 7.65 -0.39
C VAL A 230 18.06 6.84 0.90
N LEU A 231 17.92 5.52 0.82
CA LEU A 231 18.14 4.60 1.93
C LEU A 231 19.64 4.49 2.25
N PRO A 232 20.01 4.19 3.52
CA PRO A 232 21.39 3.88 3.83
C PRO A 232 21.82 2.58 3.18
N GLU A 233 23.14 2.41 3.02
CA GLU A 233 23.71 1.12 2.63
C GLU A 233 23.32 0.05 3.67
N HIS A 234 22.82 -1.09 3.21
CA HIS A 234 22.31 -2.15 4.08
C HIS A 234 22.51 -3.52 3.43
N GLN A 235 22.94 -4.48 4.23
CA GLN A 235 23.15 -5.86 3.78
C GLN A 235 21.93 -6.75 3.98
N VAL A 236 20.93 -6.27 4.74
CA VAL A 236 19.69 -6.98 5.03
C VAL A 236 18.51 -6.08 4.74
N LEU A 237 17.62 -6.57 3.88
CA LEU A 237 16.35 -5.92 3.55
C LEU A 237 15.20 -6.84 3.96
N ILE A 238 14.36 -6.36 4.87
CA ILE A 238 13.14 -7.05 5.29
C ILE A 238 11.97 -6.39 4.59
N ILE A 239 11.17 -7.18 3.89
CA ILE A 239 9.95 -6.76 3.21
C ILE A 239 8.78 -7.38 3.96
N ASP A 240 8.12 -6.57 4.79
CA ASP A 240 6.95 -7.00 5.55
C ASP A 240 5.67 -6.76 4.73
N GLU A 241 4.75 -7.72 4.78
CA GLU A 241 3.61 -7.83 3.86
C GLU A 241 4.04 -7.85 2.38
N ALA A 242 5.08 -8.64 2.07
CA ALA A 242 5.71 -8.74 0.74
C ALA A 242 4.74 -9.03 -0.43
N HIS A 243 3.53 -9.49 -0.17
CA HIS A 243 2.49 -9.65 -1.20
C HIS A 243 2.04 -8.30 -1.82
N GLU A 244 2.24 -7.17 -1.14
CA GLU A 244 1.94 -5.82 -1.65
C GLU A 244 3.07 -5.24 -2.50
N LEU A 245 4.30 -5.79 -2.41
CA LEU A 245 5.49 -5.21 -3.02
C LEU A 245 5.33 -5.01 -4.54
N VAL A 246 4.83 -6.02 -5.25
CA VAL A 246 4.70 -6.03 -6.71
C VAL A 246 3.86 -4.85 -7.20
N ASP A 247 2.70 -4.62 -6.57
CA ASP A 247 1.81 -3.53 -6.93
C ASP A 247 2.42 -2.17 -6.56
N ARG A 248 3.17 -2.07 -5.46
CA ARG A 248 3.87 -0.82 -5.07
C ARG A 248 4.99 -0.46 -6.04
N VAL A 249 5.72 -1.46 -6.53
CA VAL A 249 6.79 -1.27 -7.51
C VAL A 249 6.20 -0.95 -8.89
N THR A 250 5.10 -1.61 -9.27
CA THR A 250 4.39 -1.30 -10.52
C THR A 250 3.89 0.15 -10.52
N ASN A 251 3.33 0.61 -9.39
CA ASN A 251 2.89 1.99 -9.24
C ASN A 251 4.05 2.99 -9.26
N ALA A 252 5.23 2.66 -8.72
CA ALA A 252 6.41 3.52 -8.80
C ALA A 252 7.03 3.56 -10.21
N ALA A 253 6.93 2.45 -10.95
CA ALA A 253 7.38 2.34 -12.34
C ALA A 253 6.40 2.95 -13.35
N ARG A 254 5.21 3.39 -12.90
CA ARG A 254 4.20 4.02 -13.73
C ARG A 254 4.70 5.39 -14.18
N ALA A 255 4.56 5.66 -15.47
CA ALA A 255 4.87 6.95 -16.07
C ALA A 255 3.58 7.60 -16.60
N GLU A 256 3.48 8.91 -16.48
CA GLU A 256 2.25 9.66 -16.77
C GLU A 256 2.55 10.93 -17.58
N LEU A 257 1.77 11.14 -18.64
CA LEU A 257 1.76 12.40 -19.39
C LEU A 257 0.48 13.17 -19.10
N HIS A 258 0.68 14.33 -18.46
CA HIS A 258 -0.37 15.30 -18.18
C HIS A 258 -0.21 16.51 -19.10
N PRO A 259 -1.18 16.84 -19.98
CA PRO A 259 -1.18 18.04 -20.80
C PRO A 259 -0.94 19.31 -19.98
N ALA A 260 -1.58 19.43 -18.82
CA ALA A 260 -1.38 20.56 -17.91
C ALA A 260 0.08 20.71 -17.46
N ARG A 261 0.77 19.60 -17.18
CA ARG A 261 2.18 19.61 -16.80
C ARG A 261 3.08 20.03 -17.96
N LEU A 262 2.78 19.60 -19.18
CA LEU A 262 3.51 20.02 -20.39
C LEU A 262 3.35 21.52 -20.65
N ARG A 263 2.13 22.06 -20.52
CA ARG A 263 1.88 23.52 -20.61
C ARG A 263 2.63 24.29 -19.52
N TRP A 264 2.67 23.75 -18.31
CA TRP A 264 3.43 24.34 -17.22
C TRP A 264 4.94 24.35 -17.51
N LEU A 265 5.50 23.25 -18.03
CA LEU A 265 6.91 23.20 -18.46
C LEU A 265 7.20 24.21 -19.58
N ALA A 266 6.31 24.34 -20.57
CA ALA A 266 6.42 25.33 -21.63
C ALA A 266 6.45 26.76 -21.06
N GLN A 267 5.52 27.08 -20.17
CA GLN A 267 5.42 28.40 -19.55
C GLN A 267 6.66 28.74 -18.72
N ARG A 268 7.14 27.80 -17.89
CA ARG A 268 8.35 27.98 -17.08
C ARG A 268 9.61 28.05 -17.93
N GLY A 269 9.61 27.38 -19.08
CA GLY A 269 10.68 27.39 -20.05
C GLY A 269 10.87 28.70 -20.79
N ARG A 270 9.87 29.60 -20.88
CA ARG A 270 9.94 30.83 -21.70
C ARG A 270 11.13 31.75 -21.42
N ARG A 271 11.75 31.66 -20.24
CA ARG A 271 12.95 32.44 -19.87
C ARG A 271 14.28 31.71 -20.13
N LEU A 272 14.24 30.41 -20.43
CA LEU A 272 15.40 29.52 -20.50
C LEU A 272 15.55 28.80 -21.84
N ILE A 273 14.48 28.72 -22.63
CA ILE A 273 14.47 28.16 -23.99
C ILE A 273 13.80 29.15 -24.95
N ASP A 274 14.04 28.97 -26.24
CA ASP A 274 13.46 29.81 -27.29
C ASP A 274 11.93 29.76 -27.26
N THR A 275 11.29 30.91 -27.51
CA THR A 275 9.83 31.07 -27.51
C THR A 275 9.14 30.07 -28.43
N ASP A 276 9.67 29.85 -29.64
CA ASP A 276 9.13 28.91 -30.61
C ASP A 276 9.15 27.46 -30.10
N VAL A 277 10.17 27.09 -29.29
CA VAL A 277 10.27 25.75 -28.70
C VAL A 277 9.29 25.60 -27.55
N ALA A 278 9.11 26.63 -26.73
CA ALA A 278 8.08 26.64 -25.69
C ALA A 278 6.67 26.51 -26.30
N ASP A 279 6.38 27.23 -27.39
CA ASP A 279 5.09 27.14 -28.07
C ASP A 279 4.87 25.76 -28.71
N GLN A 280 5.91 25.12 -29.26
CA GLN A 280 5.83 23.72 -29.73
C GLN A 280 5.45 22.74 -28.62
N ILE A 281 5.99 22.90 -27.40
CA ILE A 281 5.61 22.04 -26.25
C ILE A 281 4.13 22.26 -25.89
N ARG A 282 3.66 23.51 -25.90
CA ARG A 282 2.27 23.85 -25.61
C ARG A 282 1.32 23.26 -26.65
N GLU A 283 1.65 23.37 -27.94
CA GLU A 283 0.87 22.79 -29.04
C GLU A 283 0.84 21.26 -28.95
N ALA A 284 1.96 20.62 -28.61
CA ALA A 284 2.01 19.18 -28.38
C ALA A 284 1.15 18.74 -27.18
N ALA A 285 1.09 19.56 -26.13
CA ALA A 285 0.18 19.34 -24.99
C ALA A 285 -1.30 19.43 -25.40
N ASP A 286 -1.65 20.44 -26.22
CA ASP A 286 -3.01 20.62 -26.76
C ASP A 286 -3.39 19.45 -27.67
N SER A 287 -2.45 18.96 -28.49
CA SER A 287 -2.63 17.78 -29.35
C SER A 287 -2.90 16.52 -28.53
N LEU A 288 -2.11 16.28 -27.46
CA LEU A 288 -2.33 15.16 -26.55
C LEU A 288 -3.70 15.22 -25.88
N GLU A 289 -4.10 16.39 -25.36
CA GLU A 289 -5.40 16.55 -24.71
C GLU A 289 -6.55 16.27 -25.67
N ASN A 290 -6.50 16.81 -26.89
CA ASN A 290 -7.52 16.55 -27.91
C ASN A 290 -7.59 15.06 -28.27
N ALA A 291 -6.44 14.41 -28.46
CA ALA A 291 -6.37 12.99 -28.77
C ALA A 291 -6.95 12.12 -27.64
N LEU A 292 -6.66 12.46 -26.38
CA LEU A 292 -7.20 11.77 -25.21
C LEU A 292 -8.71 11.98 -25.07
N ASN A 293 -9.19 13.21 -25.27
CA ASN A 293 -10.63 13.52 -25.23
C ASN A 293 -11.40 12.76 -26.33
N MET A 294 -10.80 12.59 -27.52
CA MET A 294 -11.37 11.79 -28.60
C MET A 294 -11.34 10.29 -28.30
N ALA A 295 -10.27 9.79 -27.69
CA ALA A 295 -10.14 8.38 -27.32
C ALA A 295 -11.10 7.98 -26.18
N GLY A 296 -11.33 8.87 -25.22
CA GLY A 296 -12.09 8.57 -24.00
C GLY A 296 -11.37 7.60 -23.06
N GLU A 297 -12.04 7.24 -21.96
CA GLU A 297 -11.51 6.30 -20.96
C GLU A 297 -11.39 4.89 -21.55
N GLN A 298 -10.16 4.47 -21.87
CA GLN A 298 -9.88 3.11 -22.34
C GLN A 298 -8.42 2.71 -22.15
N ARG A 299 -8.19 1.39 -22.12
CA ARG A 299 -6.88 0.77 -22.29
C ARG A 299 -6.63 0.47 -23.76
N PHE A 300 -5.39 0.67 -24.21
CA PHE A 300 -4.97 0.38 -25.58
C PHE A 300 -4.26 -0.98 -25.65
N SER A 301 -4.81 -1.93 -26.42
CA SER A 301 -4.37 -3.35 -26.46
C SER A 301 -3.47 -3.69 -27.65
N GLY A 302 -2.89 -2.67 -28.30
CA GLY A 302 -2.09 -2.77 -29.52
C GLY A 302 -1.52 -1.41 -29.88
N ASP A 303 -1.37 -1.12 -31.17
CA ASP A 303 -0.89 0.19 -31.62
C ASP A 303 -1.79 1.32 -31.13
N LEU A 304 -1.17 2.42 -30.69
CA LEU A 304 -1.90 3.61 -30.27
C LEU A 304 -2.61 4.25 -31.47
N PRO A 305 -3.82 4.81 -31.27
CA PRO A 305 -4.50 5.60 -32.28
C PRO A 305 -3.57 6.66 -32.88
N ALA A 306 -3.62 6.85 -34.20
CA ALA A 306 -2.73 7.78 -34.90
C ALA A 306 -2.66 9.18 -34.26
N PRO A 307 -3.76 9.81 -33.80
CA PRO A 307 -3.68 11.11 -33.11
C PRO A 307 -2.84 11.08 -31.81
N LEU A 308 -2.90 9.99 -31.05
CA LEU A 308 -2.09 9.83 -29.84
C LEU A 308 -0.62 9.62 -30.20
N SER A 309 -0.34 8.73 -31.17
CA SER A 309 1.01 8.48 -31.65
C SER A 309 1.67 9.76 -32.21
N GLU A 310 0.92 10.56 -32.97
CA GLU A 310 1.36 11.86 -33.48
C GLU A 310 1.65 12.84 -32.34
N ALA A 311 0.75 12.98 -31.37
CA ALA A 311 0.95 13.84 -30.19
C ALA A 311 2.21 13.44 -29.40
N LEU A 312 2.44 12.15 -29.19
CA LEU A 312 3.63 11.64 -28.48
C LEU A 312 4.92 11.94 -29.24
N ASN A 313 4.91 11.82 -30.57
CA ASN A 313 6.05 12.20 -31.41
C ASN A 313 6.32 13.71 -31.35
N LEU A 314 5.27 14.55 -31.35
CA LEU A 314 5.40 16.00 -31.17
C LEU A 314 5.99 16.35 -29.79
N ILE A 315 5.51 15.71 -28.72
CA ILE A 315 6.03 15.89 -27.36
C ILE A 315 7.52 15.54 -27.32
N ASN A 316 7.88 14.35 -27.83
CA ASN A 316 9.27 13.90 -27.86
C ASN A 316 10.15 14.90 -28.62
N ALA A 317 9.77 15.27 -29.85
CA ALA A 317 10.54 16.20 -30.66
C ALA A 317 10.70 17.58 -30.02
N ALA A 318 9.62 18.15 -29.46
CA ALA A 318 9.66 19.47 -28.81
C ALA A 318 10.51 19.45 -27.53
N CYS A 319 10.36 18.41 -26.70
CA CYS A 319 11.13 18.28 -25.45
C CYS A 319 12.62 18.01 -25.72
N VAL A 320 12.97 17.19 -26.73
CA VAL A 320 14.37 16.97 -27.14
C VAL A 320 15.01 18.28 -27.60
N LYS A 321 14.30 19.09 -28.39
CA LYS A 321 14.78 20.44 -28.74
C LYS A 321 15.00 21.29 -27.48
N ALA A 322 14.01 21.37 -26.59
CA ALA A 322 14.13 22.17 -25.36
C ALA A 322 15.31 21.75 -24.48
N THR A 323 15.53 20.44 -24.28
CA THR A 323 16.70 19.93 -23.53
C THR A 323 18.03 20.28 -24.20
N THR A 324 18.07 20.35 -25.54
CA THR A 324 19.24 20.81 -26.30
C THR A 324 19.54 22.30 -26.06
N HIS A 325 18.51 23.16 -26.03
CA HIS A 325 18.69 24.58 -25.67
C HIS A 325 19.20 24.72 -24.22
N LEU A 326 18.62 23.98 -23.27
CA LEU A 326 19.10 23.98 -21.88
C LEU A 326 20.55 23.50 -21.76
N ALA A 327 20.96 22.55 -22.62
CA ALA A 327 22.35 22.09 -22.68
C ALA A 327 23.31 23.14 -23.26
N ALA A 328 22.83 24.14 -24.00
CA ALA A 328 23.63 25.24 -24.55
C ALA A 328 23.79 26.44 -23.60
N LEU A 329 22.99 26.52 -22.51
CA LEU A 329 23.10 27.58 -21.51
C LEU A 329 24.48 27.60 -20.81
N ASP A 330 24.82 28.72 -20.21
CA ASP A 330 26.03 28.83 -19.39
C ASP A 330 25.95 27.97 -18.11
N ALA A 331 27.10 27.76 -17.47
CA ALA A 331 27.20 26.87 -16.31
C ALA A 331 26.49 27.40 -15.05
N GLU A 332 26.32 28.72 -14.91
CA GLU A 332 25.65 29.34 -13.77
C GLU A 332 24.13 29.18 -13.91
N THR A 333 23.57 29.48 -15.08
CA THR A 333 22.14 29.29 -15.37
C THR A 333 21.73 27.82 -15.26
N LYS A 334 22.57 26.88 -15.72
CA LYS A 334 22.30 25.43 -15.57
C LYS A 334 22.23 24.95 -14.12
N LYS A 335 22.87 25.67 -13.18
CA LYS A 335 22.83 25.34 -11.75
C LYS A 335 21.59 25.90 -11.06
N GLN A 336 20.87 26.83 -11.70
CA GLN A 336 19.62 27.33 -11.15
C GLN A 336 18.60 26.20 -11.03
N LEU A 337 17.91 26.17 -9.90
CA LEU A 337 16.89 25.16 -9.62
C LEU A 337 15.83 25.09 -10.72
N SER A 338 15.38 26.26 -11.20
CA SER A 338 14.38 26.39 -12.25
C SER A 338 14.79 25.66 -13.53
N ALA A 339 16.06 25.79 -13.94
CA ALA A 339 16.61 25.11 -15.12
C ALA A 339 16.74 23.60 -14.91
N GLN A 340 17.16 23.14 -13.71
CA GLN A 340 17.27 21.72 -13.40
C GLN A 340 15.90 21.04 -13.36
N GLN A 341 14.90 21.67 -12.73
CA GLN A 341 13.53 21.18 -12.66
C GLN A 341 12.88 21.10 -14.04
N LEU A 342 13.07 22.14 -14.85
CA LEU A 342 12.58 22.17 -16.23
C LEU A 342 13.22 21.03 -17.04
N LYS A 343 14.55 20.87 -16.98
CA LYS A 343 15.26 19.78 -17.67
C LYS A 343 14.74 18.42 -17.23
N ALA A 344 14.60 18.18 -15.92
CA ALA A 344 14.11 16.91 -15.39
C ALA A 344 12.68 16.60 -15.89
N GLY A 345 11.77 17.59 -15.84
CA GLY A 345 10.41 17.42 -16.34
C GLY A 345 10.33 17.17 -17.85
N LEU A 346 11.20 17.80 -18.64
CA LEU A 346 11.29 17.55 -20.08
C LEU A 346 11.85 16.15 -20.40
N VAL A 347 12.87 15.71 -19.67
CA VAL A 347 13.44 14.35 -19.82
C VAL A 347 12.39 13.29 -19.45
N GLU A 348 11.68 13.47 -18.35
CA GLU A 348 10.59 12.58 -17.95
C GLU A 348 9.48 12.51 -19.01
N ALA A 349 9.13 13.65 -19.64
CA ALA A 349 8.16 13.69 -20.73
C ALA A 349 8.66 12.92 -21.98
N ILE A 350 9.94 13.04 -22.32
CA ILE A 350 10.59 12.29 -23.42
C ILE A 350 10.53 10.79 -23.14
N GLU A 351 10.99 10.37 -21.97
CA GLU A 351 11.02 8.96 -21.57
C GLU A 351 9.62 8.36 -21.54
N THR A 352 8.65 9.07 -20.98
CA THR A 352 7.26 8.60 -20.94
C THR A 352 6.66 8.50 -22.33
N ALA A 353 6.90 9.49 -23.20
CA ALA A 353 6.42 9.43 -24.58
C ALA A 353 7.06 8.25 -25.34
N GLY A 354 8.37 8.02 -25.15
CA GLY A 354 9.08 6.87 -25.71
C GLY A 354 8.53 5.53 -25.24
N ARG A 355 8.22 5.40 -23.95
CA ARG A 355 7.56 4.20 -23.39
C ARG A 355 6.19 3.93 -24.00
N CYS A 356 5.38 4.97 -24.18
CA CYS A 356 4.06 4.85 -24.80
C CYS A 356 4.10 4.41 -26.28
N VAL A 357 5.17 4.73 -27.01
CA VAL A 357 5.35 4.33 -28.43
C VAL A 357 6.31 3.13 -28.56
N GLY A 358 6.75 2.56 -27.43
CA GLY A 358 7.67 1.44 -27.38
C GLY A 358 7.06 0.13 -27.91
N PRO A 359 7.86 -0.95 -27.95
CA PRO A 359 7.38 -2.27 -28.38
C PRO A 359 6.15 -2.72 -27.58
N ALA A 360 5.15 -3.26 -28.28
CA ALA A 360 3.96 -3.78 -27.64
C ALA A 360 4.30 -4.95 -26.70
N GLY A 361 3.78 -4.90 -25.46
CA GLY A 361 3.88 -6.00 -24.48
C GLY A 361 4.75 -5.70 -23.25
N ASP A 362 5.62 -4.69 -23.31
CA ASP A 362 6.45 -4.30 -22.16
C ASP A 362 5.63 -3.44 -21.16
N ASP A 363 4.96 -2.42 -21.69
CA ASP A 363 4.07 -1.54 -20.94
C ASP A 363 2.60 -1.74 -21.32
N VAL A 364 1.73 -1.55 -20.34
CA VAL A 364 0.29 -1.41 -20.49
C VAL A 364 -0.03 0.07 -20.54
N ILE A 365 -0.75 0.49 -21.59
CA ILE A 365 -1.03 1.91 -21.84
C ILE A 365 -2.54 2.17 -21.75
N TRP A 366 -2.95 3.23 -21.06
CA TRP A 366 -4.35 3.63 -20.94
C TRP A 366 -4.54 5.14 -20.74
N ALA A 367 -5.75 5.60 -21.01
CA ALA A 367 -6.22 6.94 -20.66
C ALA A 367 -7.02 6.90 -19.34
N GLU A 368 -6.76 7.84 -18.43
CA GLU A 368 -7.43 7.90 -17.11
C GLU A 368 -8.89 8.38 -17.19
N PRO A 369 -9.76 7.99 -16.23
CA PRO A 369 -11.18 8.37 -16.21
C PRO A 369 -11.42 9.86 -15.87
N ASN A 370 -10.53 10.48 -15.09
CA ASN A 370 -10.77 11.75 -14.40
C ASN A 370 -10.00 12.93 -14.99
N GLY A 371 -9.68 12.87 -16.29
CA GLY A 371 -8.98 13.93 -17.00
C GLY A 371 -8.08 13.39 -18.12
N PRO A 372 -7.59 14.24 -19.02
CA PRO A 372 -6.78 13.83 -20.15
C PRO A 372 -5.36 13.46 -19.68
N THR A 373 -5.19 12.29 -19.07
CA THR A 373 -3.87 11.74 -18.70
C THR A 373 -3.63 10.45 -19.45
N LEU A 374 -2.47 10.34 -20.12
CA LEU A 374 -1.99 9.08 -20.68
C LEU A 374 -1.03 8.42 -19.69
N VAL A 375 -1.20 7.12 -19.47
CA VAL A 375 -0.42 6.35 -18.50
C VAL A 375 0.23 5.16 -19.18
N ALA A 376 1.50 4.91 -18.85
CA ALA A 376 2.22 3.69 -19.16
C ALA A 376 2.71 3.02 -17.88
N ALA A 377 2.46 1.73 -17.70
CA ALA A 377 2.98 0.98 -16.57
C ALA A 377 3.39 -0.45 -16.99
N PRO A 378 4.46 -1.01 -16.41
CA PRO A 378 4.98 -2.29 -16.86
C PRO A 378 3.99 -3.42 -16.59
N LEU A 379 3.86 -4.33 -17.56
CA LEU A 379 2.99 -5.51 -17.42
C LEU A 379 3.43 -6.38 -16.22
N SER A 380 4.74 -6.51 -16.04
CA SER A 380 5.40 -7.25 -14.96
C SER A 380 6.63 -6.49 -14.46
N VAL A 381 6.86 -6.51 -13.14
CA VAL A 381 8.03 -5.94 -12.50
C VAL A 381 9.03 -7.00 -12.03
N GLY A 382 8.80 -8.29 -12.31
CA GLY A 382 9.67 -9.37 -11.83
C GLY A 382 11.11 -9.24 -12.33
N GLY A 383 11.31 -8.86 -13.60
CA GLY A 383 12.65 -8.62 -14.15
C GLY A 383 13.34 -7.40 -13.53
N LEU A 384 12.58 -6.32 -13.33
CA LEU A 384 13.03 -5.11 -12.66
C LEU A 384 13.47 -5.40 -11.20
N LEU A 385 12.66 -6.16 -10.47
CA LEU A 385 12.96 -6.57 -9.10
C LEU A 385 14.17 -7.50 -9.04
N SER A 386 14.28 -8.47 -9.96
CA SER A 386 15.43 -9.36 -10.07
C SER A 386 16.74 -8.58 -10.18
N ALA A 387 16.77 -7.55 -11.03
CA ALA A 387 17.94 -6.73 -11.26
C ALA A 387 18.31 -5.82 -10.08
N MET A 388 17.34 -5.26 -9.36
CA MET A 388 17.61 -4.17 -8.39
C MET A 388 17.50 -4.59 -6.92
N LEU A 389 16.78 -5.67 -6.60
CA LEU A 389 16.43 -6.00 -5.22
C LEU A 389 17.47 -6.88 -4.52
N TYR A 390 18.17 -7.75 -5.26
CA TYR A 390 18.89 -8.90 -4.71
C TYR A 390 20.42 -8.84 -4.79
N GLU A 391 20.99 -7.92 -5.58
CA GLU A 391 22.42 -7.95 -5.94
C GLU A 391 23.37 -7.80 -4.72
N ASP A 392 23.17 -6.75 -3.91
CA ASP A 392 24.10 -6.39 -2.82
C ASP A 392 23.57 -6.67 -1.41
N ARG A 393 22.47 -7.44 -1.29
CA ARG A 393 21.77 -7.61 0.00
C ARG A 393 21.02 -8.92 0.12
N THR A 394 20.86 -9.40 1.35
CA THR A 394 19.96 -10.52 1.66
C THR A 394 18.55 -10.01 1.87
N VAL A 395 17.61 -10.51 1.06
CA VAL A 395 16.20 -10.13 1.14
C VAL A 395 15.40 -11.17 1.93
N ILE A 396 14.64 -10.69 2.91
CA ILE A 396 13.70 -11.47 3.71
C ILE A 396 12.29 -10.96 3.40
N ALA A 397 11.50 -11.72 2.66
CA ALA A 397 10.12 -11.39 2.34
C ALA A 397 9.18 -12.14 3.29
N ALA A 398 8.50 -11.40 4.17
CA ALA A 398 7.59 -11.94 5.17
C ALA A 398 6.15 -11.51 4.89
N SER A 399 5.18 -12.40 5.08
CA SER A 399 3.75 -12.07 4.95
C SER A 399 2.88 -13.17 5.57
N ALA A 400 1.63 -12.84 5.89
CA ALA A 400 0.66 -13.84 6.37
C ALA A 400 0.14 -14.77 5.26
N THR A 401 0.28 -14.39 3.99
CA THR A 401 -0.41 -15.03 2.86
C THR A 401 0.50 -15.16 1.62
N LEU A 402 1.66 -15.79 1.77
CA LEU A 402 2.59 -16.04 0.65
C LEU A 402 2.28 -17.33 -0.11
N THR A 403 1.71 -18.35 0.56
CA THR A 403 1.46 -19.68 -0.01
C THR A 403 0.02 -19.82 -0.51
N LEU A 404 -0.41 -18.99 -1.45
CA LEU A 404 -1.74 -19.14 -2.05
C LEU A 404 -1.85 -20.52 -2.73
N GLY A 405 -2.76 -21.37 -2.25
CA GLY A 405 -2.85 -22.75 -2.69
C GLY A 405 -1.67 -23.65 -2.29
N GLY A 406 -0.85 -23.24 -1.31
CA GLY A 406 0.16 -24.07 -0.64
C GLY A 406 1.57 -24.07 -1.25
N LYS A 407 1.91 -23.15 -2.15
CA LYS A 407 3.25 -23.06 -2.76
C LYS A 407 3.79 -21.62 -2.80
N PHE A 408 5.12 -21.45 -2.76
CA PHE A 408 5.80 -20.15 -2.84
C PHE A 408 6.20 -19.72 -4.27
N ASP A 409 6.13 -20.63 -5.25
CA ASP A 409 6.66 -20.41 -6.61
C ASP A 409 6.09 -19.17 -7.30
N THR A 410 4.79 -18.93 -7.14
CA THR A 410 4.08 -17.79 -7.75
C THR A 410 4.58 -16.47 -7.18
N VAL A 411 4.69 -16.38 -5.85
CA VAL A 411 5.17 -15.14 -5.22
C VAL A 411 6.66 -14.93 -5.49
N ALA A 412 7.46 -16.00 -5.43
CA ALA A 412 8.89 -15.95 -5.76
C ALA A 412 9.13 -15.33 -7.14
N ARG A 413 8.44 -15.84 -8.17
CA ARG A 413 8.52 -15.31 -9.53
C ARG A 413 8.06 -13.86 -9.61
N SER A 414 6.97 -13.51 -8.92
CA SER A 414 6.41 -12.15 -8.97
C SER A 414 7.34 -11.10 -8.39
N ILE A 415 8.13 -11.47 -7.38
CA ILE A 415 9.13 -10.58 -6.76
C ILE A 415 10.53 -10.71 -7.38
N GLY A 416 10.67 -11.44 -8.49
CA GLY A 416 11.93 -11.55 -9.24
C GLY A 416 12.91 -12.63 -8.79
N LEU A 417 12.51 -13.57 -7.91
CA LEU A 417 13.35 -14.71 -7.56
C LEU A 417 13.37 -15.77 -8.69
N PRO A 418 14.49 -16.47 -8.89
CA PRO A 418 14.63 -17.44 -9.96
C PRO A 418 13.77 -18.69 -9.68
N ALA A 419 13.14 -19.21 -10.74
CA ALA A 419 12.19 -20.31 -10.66
C ALA A 419 12.85 -21.68 -10.38
N ASP A 420 14.16 -21.79 -10.52
CA ASP A 420 14.93 -23.01 -10.24
C ASP A 420 15.24 -23.19 -8.73
N GLY A 421 14.85 -22.22 -7.90
CA GLY A 421 15.08 -22.26 -6.45
C GLY A 421 16.50 -21.88 -6.04
N HIS A 422 17.36 -21.45 -6.98
CA HIS A 422 18.74 -21.10 -6.65
C HIS A 422 18.80 -19.77 -5.90
N GLY A 423 19.60 -19.70 -4.83
CA GLY A 423 19.84 -18.46 -4.08
C GLY A 423 18.72 -18.04 -3.11
N TRP A 424 17.64 -18.81 -2.98
CA TRP A 424 16.58 -18.53 -2.01
C TRP A 424 16.01 -19.78 -1.34
N THR A 425 15.32 -19.59 -0.22
CA THR A 425 14.64 -20.63 0.56
C THR A 425 13.25 -20.17 0.97
N SER A 426 12.37 -21.09 1.37
CA SER A 426 11.06 -20.73 1.90
C SER A 426 10.68 -21.52 3.15
N LEU A 427 9.84 -20.92 3.98
CA LEU A 427 9.36 -21.48 5.23
C LEU A 427 7.93 -21.01 5.51
N ASP A 428 7.04 -21.93 5.87
CA ASP A 428 5.74 -21.60 6.46
C ASP A 428 5.74 -22.04 7.92
N VAL A 429 5.71 -21.08 8.84
CA VAL A 429 5.69 -21.33 10.29
C VAL A 429 4.28 -21.40 10.86
N GLY A 430 3.26 -21.35 10.00
CA GLY A 430 1.86 -21.43 10.38
C GLY A 430 1.39 -20.28 11.28
N SER A 431 0.34 -20.53 12.06
CA SER A 431 -0.26 -19.58 12.99
C SER A 431 -0.39 -20.22 14.37
N PRO A 432 -0.25 -19.44 15.47
CA PRO A 432 -0.44 -19.97 16.82
C PRO A 432 -1.91 -20.23 17.18
N PHE A 433 -2.85 -19.90 16.29
CA PHE A 433 -4.28 -20.00 16.55
C PHE A 433 -4.84 -21.37 16.12
N ASP A 434 -5.75 -21.90 16.94
CA ASP A 434 -6.50 -23.12 16.61
C ASP A 434 -7.79 -22.75 15.87
N TYR A 435 -7.65 -22.29 14.63
CA TYR A 435 -8.77 -21.75 13.84
C TYR A 435 -9.99 -22.68 13.80
N ALA A 436 -9.79 -24.00 13.75
CA ALA A 436 -10.88 -24.97 13.74
C ALA A 436 -11.72 -24.96 15.03
N LYS A 437 -11.09 -24.68 16.19
CA LYS A 437 -11.80 -24.49 17.46
C LYS A 437 -12.22 -23.05 17.71
N GLN A 438 -11.59 -22.09 17.06
CA GLN A 438 -11.82 -20.68 17.29
C GLN A 438 -12.93 -20.09 16.43
N GLY A 439 -13.02 -20.49 15.16
CA GLY A 439 -13.93 -19.83 14.22
C GLY A 439 -14.64 -20.79 13.28
N ILE A 440 -15.76 -20.29 12.76
CA ILE A 440 -16.59 -20.97 11.77
C ILE A 440 -16.47 -20.23 10.45
N LEU A 441 -16.20 -20.95 9.37
CA LEU A 441 -16.38 -20.45 8.00
C LEU A 441 -17.75 -20.89 7.51
N TYR A 442 -18.68 -19.94 7.49
CA TYR A 442 -20.00 -20.13 6.93
C TYR A 442 -20.04 -19.66 5.48
N VAL A 443 -20.52 -20.51 4.57
CA VAL A 443 -20.83 -20.13 3.19
C VAL A 443 -22.32 -20.28 2.94
N ALA A 444 -22.98 -19.19 2.56
CA ALA A 444 -24.41 -19.15 2.27
C ALA A 444 -24.72 -19.78 0.91
N ALA A 445 -24.53 -21.10 0.82
CA ALA A 445 -24.61 -21.86 -0.43
C ALA A 445 -26.01 -21.90 -1.06
N SER A 446 -27.06 -21.62 -0.28
CA SER A 446 -28.45 -21.54 -0.74
C SER A 446 -28.81 -20.21 -1.39
N LEU A 447 -27.99 -19.16 -1.23
CA LEU A 447 -28.24 -17.86 -1.84
C LEU A 447 -28.06 -17.92 -3.37
N PRO A 448 -28.84 -17.12 -4.12
CA PRO A 448 -28.58 -16.95 -5.54
C PRO A 448 -27.16 -16.41 -5.76
N ARG A 449 -26.63 -16.61 -6.97
CA ARG A 449 -25.33 -16.02 -7.31
C ARG A 449 -25.41 -14.49 -7.20
N PRO A 450 -24.45 -13.82 -6.54
CA PRO A 450 -24.47 -12.38 -6.40
C PRO A 450 -24.47 -11.67 -7.76
N THR A 451 -25.20 -10.55 -7.83
CA THR A 451 -25.21 -9.66 -9.01
C THR A 451 -23.95 -8.79 -9.05
N ALA A 452 -23.80 -8.01 -10.13
CA ALA A 452 -22.63 -7.15 -10.32
C ALA A 452 -22.56 -5.99 -9.30
N SER A 453 -23.68 -5.57 -8.71
CA SER A 453 -23.76 -4.42 -7.79
C SER A 453 -24.96 -4.54 -6.86
N GLY A 454 -24.83 -3.97 -5.65
CA GLY A 454 -25.86 -3.98 -4.62
C GLY A 454 -25.89 -5.25 -3.76
N LEU A 455 -26.76 -5.26 -2.76
CA LEU A 455 -27.06 -6.40 -1.90
C LEU A 455 -28.43 -6.96 -2.31
N SER A 456 -28.55 -8.26 -2.59
CA SER A 456 -29.86 -8.85 -2.90
C SER A 456 -30.73 -8.95 -1.65
N ASP A 457 -32.04 -9.00 -1.82
CA ASP A 457 -32.98 -9.12 -0.69
C ASP A 457 -32.73 -10.39 0.13
N GLU A 458 -32.38 -11.51 -0.51
CA GLU A 458 -32.06 -12.77 0.17
C GLU A 458 -30.75 -12.66 0.97
N ALA A 459 -29.72 -12.01 0.40
CA ALA A 459 -28.47 -11.77 1.10
C ALA A 459 -28.65 -10.79 2.27
N GLY A 460 -29.51 -9.77 2.10
CA GLY A 460 -29.90 -8.84 3.17
C GLY A 460 -30.65 -9.54 4.31
N LYS A 461 -31.59 -10.44 4.00
CA LYS A 461 -32.30 -11.24 5.01
C LYS A 461 -31.33 -12.14 5.79
N GLU A 462 -30.39 -12.79 5.11
CA GLU A 462 -29.38 -13.62 5.78
C GLU A 462 -28.43 -12.76 6.62
N LEU A 463 -27.98 -11.61 6.12
CA LEU A 463 -27.18 -10.65 6.87
C LEU A 463 -27.88 -10.22 8.16
N LEU A 464 -29.14 -9.77 8.07
CA LEU A 464 -29.93 -9.34 9.23
C LEU A 464 -30.00 -10.46 10.27
N ARG A 465 -30.32 -11.68 9.83
CA ARG A 465 -30.41 -12.86 10.70
C ARG A 465 -29.10 -13.15 11.44
N LEU A 466 -27.95 -13.03 10.77
CA LEU A 466 -26.63 -13.23 11.37
C LEU A 466 -26.26 -12.10 12.35
N VAL A 467 -26.55 -10.85 12.00
CA VAL A 467 -26.27 -9.67 12.85
C VAL A 467 -27.11 -9.71 14.12
N GLU A 468 -28.39 -10.06 14.03
CA GLU A 468 -29.27 -10.24 15.19
C GLU A 468 -28.74 -11.35 16.11
N ALA A 469 -28.34 -12.49 15.55
CA ALA A 469 -27.76 -13.59 16.31
C ALA A 469 -26.43 -13.22 16.99
N SER A 470 -25.63 -12.36 16.35
CA SER A 470 -24.37 -11.84 16.88
C SER A 470 -24.56 -10.71 17.91
N ARG A 471 -25.78 -10.17 18.02
CA ARG A 471 -26.11 -8.97 18.81
C ARG A 471 -25.24 -7.76 18.44
N GLY A 472 -25.13 -7.49 17.15
CA GLY A 472 -24.15 -6.55 16.62
C GLY A 472 -22.76 -7.18 16.49
N ALA A 473 -21.71 -6.51 16.98
CA ALA A 473 -20.30 -6.95 16.93
C ALA A 473 -19.88 -7.47 15.54
N THR A 474 -20.30 -6.75 14.51
CA THR A 474 -20.18 -7.20 13.11
C THR A 474 -19.26 -6.28 12.33
N LEU A 475 -18.26 -6.87 11.67
CA LEU A 475 -17.47 -6.23 10.65
C LEU A 475 -17.99 -6.64 9.26
N GLY A 476 -18.64 -5.71 8.56
CA GLY A 476 -19.19 -5.92 7.22
C GLY A 476 -18.24 -5.44 6.13
N LEU A 477 -17.74 -6.37 5.33
CA LEU A 477 -16.76 -6.18 4.28
C LEU A 477 -17.44 -6.31 2.90
N PHE A 478 -17.83 -5.18 2.32
CA PHE A 478 -18.63 -5.14 1.10
C PHE A 478 -17.82 -4.89 -0.17
N SER A 479 -18.28 -5.48 -1.27
CA SER A 479 -17.64 -5.37 -2.59
C SER A 479 -17.92 -4.05 -3.31
N SER A 480 -18.92 -3.28 -2.86
CA SER A 480 -19.30 -1.98 -3.45
C SER A 480 -19.93 -1.06 -2.40
N LYS A 481 -19.81 0.26 -2.60
CA LYS A 481 -20.44 1.27 -1.73
C LYS A 481 -21.95 1.08 -1.63
N ARG A 482 -22.60 0.85 -2.78
CA ARG A 482 -24.05 0.59 -2.86
C ARG A 482 -24.50 -0.61 -2.02
N ALA A 483 -23.69 -1.67 -1.96
CA ALA A 483 -24.00 -2.83 -1.12
C ALA A 483 -23.85 -2.52 0.38
N ALA A 484 -22.80 -1.76 0.76
CA ALA A 484 -22.59 -1.32 2.14
C ALA A 484 -23.71 -0.37 2.62
N GLU A 485 -24.12 0.58 1.78
CA GLU A 485 -25.23 1.51 2.03
C GLU A 485 -26.55 0.75 2.22
N ALA A 486 -26.88 -0.16 1.29
CA ALA A 486 -28.09 -0.99 1.39
C ALA A 486 -28.11 -1.85 2.66
N ALA A 487 -26.95 -2.42 3.05
CA ALA A 487 -26.82 -3.15 4.31
C ALA A 487 -27.03 -2.24 5.53
N ALA A 488 -26.43 -1.04 5.52
CA ALA A 488 -26.56 -0.09 6.62
C ALA A 488 -28.01 0.37 6.79
N GLU A 489 -28.69 0.73 5.70
CA GLU A 489 -30.10 1.11 5.69
C GLU A 489 -30.99 -0.02 6.23
N LEU A 490 -30.77 -1.25 5.76
CA LEU A 490 -31.52 -2.42 6.23
C LEU A 490 -31.35 -2.64 7.74
N LEU A 491 -30.11 -2.64 8.23
CA LEU A 491 -29.81 -2.89 9.65
C LEU A 491 -30.34 -1.76 10.53
N ARG A 492 -30.21 -0.49 10.13
CA ARG A 492 -30.77 0.67 10.84
C ARG A 492 -32.30 0.62 10.90
N ALA A 493 -32.95 0.09 9.85
CA ALA A 493 -34.41 0.00 9.79
C ALA A 493 -34.99 -1.20 10.58
N LYS A 494 -34.18 -2.21 10.90
CA LYS A 494 -34.64 -3.49 11.46
C LYS A 494 -34.03 -3.83 12.82
N THR A 495 -33.01 -3.12 13.26
CA THR A 495 -32.31 -3.37 14.52
C THR A 495 -32.04 -2.06 15.26
N ASP A 496 -31.83 -2.16 16.57
CA ASP A 496 -31.46 -1.01 17.43
C ASP A 496 -29.93 -0.88 17.62
N TYR A 497 -29.13 -1.64 16.86
CA TYR A 497 -27.67 -1.62 16.98
C TYR A 497 -27.06 -0.34 16.39
N SER A 498 -25.91 0.07 16.92
CA SER A 498 -25.13 1.18 16.38
C SER A 498 -24.49 0.77 15.05
N ILE A 499 -24.88 1.41 13.95
CA ILE A 499 -24.38 1.08 12.61
C ILE A 499 -23.46 2.20 12.11
N LEU A 500 -22.17 1.89 12.04
CA LEU A 500 -21.10 2.74 11.53
C LEU A 500 -20.84 2.42 10.05
N LEU A 501 -21.01 3.41 9.17
CA LEU A 501 -20.78 3.23 7.73
C LEU A 501 -19.58 4.06 7.25
N GLN A 502 -18.69 3.40 6.52
CA GLN A 502 -17.56 4.06 5.88
C GLN A 502 -18.01 5.17 4.92
N GLY A 503 -17.45 6.38 5.11
CA GLY A 503 -17.78 7.57 4.33
C GLY A 503 -18.58 8.61 5.12
N GLU A 504 -19.20 8.21 6.25
CA GLU A 504 -19.90 9.14 7.15
C GLU A 504 -18.94 9.88 8.10
N GLU A 505 -17.85 9.21 8.53
CA GLU A 505 -16.77 9.80 9.32
C GLU A 505 -15.39 9.34 8.81
N THR A 506 -14.31 9.85 9.44
CA THR A 506 -12.95 9.35 9.19
C THR A 506 -12.83 7.89 9.63
N LEU A 507 -12.07 7.09 8.87
CA LEU A 507 -11.91 5.65 9.15
C LEU A 507 -11.36 5.40 10.56
N GLY A 508 -10.43 6.22 11.04
CA GLY A 508 -9.88 6.12 12.39
C GLY A 508 -10.92 6.29 13.49
N SER A 509 -11.83 7.27 13.33
CA SER A 509 -12.95 7.50 14.27
C SER A 509 -13.90 6.29 14.30
N LEU A 510 -14.30 5.81 13.12
CA LEU A 510 -15.20 4.65 13.00
C LEU A 510 -14.61 3.40 13.65
N VAL A 511 -13.32 3.13 13.41
CA VAL A 511 -12.61 1.98 14.00
C VAL A 511 -12.49 2.13 15.51
N LYS A 512 -12.21 3.34 16.03
CA LYS A 512 -12.15 3.59 17.47
C LYS A 512 -13.49 3.29 18.14
N ARG A 513 -14.59 3.84 17.63
CA ARG A 513 -15.94 3.60 18.16
C ARG A 513 -16.33 2.12 18.12
N PHE A 514 -16.01 1.43 17.02
CA PHE A 514 -16.25 -0.01 16.91
C PHE A 514 -15.45 -0.85 17.93
N LYS A 515 -14.27 -0.38 18.39
CA LYS A 515 -13.50 -1.05 19.45
C LYS A 515 -14.05 -0.80 20.86
N GLU A 516 -14.76 0.30 21.07
CA GLU A 516 -15.24 0.74 22.38
C GLU A 516 -16.65 0.22 22.70
N GLU A 517 -17.43 -0.17 21.67
CA GLU A 517 -18.85 -0.54 21.80
C GLU A 517 -19.10 -2.00 21.33
N ASP A 518 -19.51 -2.89 22.26
CA ASP A 518 -19.68 -4.34 22.02
C ASP A 518 -20.87 -4.75 21.12
N SER A 519 -21.81 -3.84 20.88
CA SER A 519 -23.03 -4.08 20.08
C SER A 519 -23.06 -3.25 18.80
N THR A 520 -21.89 -2.84 18.31
CA THR A 520 -21.76 -1.98 17.13
C THR A 520 -21.43 -2.79 15.88
N CYS A 521 -21.87 -2.30 14.73
CA CYS A 521 -21.58 -2.87 13.42
C CYS A 521 -20.79 -1.86 12.59
N LEU A 522 -19.64 -2.25 12.07
CA LEU A 522 -18.82 -1.42 11.17
C LEU A 522 -18.89 -1.97 9.76
N LEU A 523 -19.47 -1.21 8.83
CA LEU A 523 -19.69 -1.60 7.45
C LEU A 523 -18.86 -0.73 6.51
N GLY A 524 -18.21 -1.33 5.51
CA GLY A 524 -17.40 -0.57 4.55
C GLY A 524 -16.94 -1.39 3.36
N VAL A 525 -16.20 -0.71 2.47
CA VAL A 525 -15.64 -1.29 1.24
C VAL A 525 -14.15 -1.60 1.42
N MET A 526 -13.42 -1.85 0.33
CA MET A 526 -12.04 -2.37 0.32
C MET A 526 -11.06 -1.72 1.32
N SER A 527 -11.15 -0.42 1.59
CA SER A 527 -10.26 0.25 2.55
C SER A 527 -10.49 -0.16 4.01
N LEU A 528 -11.61 -0.83 4.33
CA LEU A 528 -11.86 -1.44 5.64
C LEU A 528 -11.24 -2.85 5.77
N TRP A 529 -10.89 -3.50 4.65
CA TRP A 529 -10.32 -4.85 4.65
C TRP A 529 -8.88 -4.87 5.18
N GLN A 530 -8.20 -3.73 5.07
CA GLN A 530 -6.82 -3.52 5.51
C GLN A 530 -6.78 -2.57 6.71
N GLY A 531 -5.89 -2.82 7.67
CA GLY A 531 -5.59 -1.89 8.78
C GLY A 531 -6.54 -1.87 9.99
N VAL A 532 -7.63 -2.65 10.01
CA VAL A 532 -8.51 -2.75 11.19
C VAL A 532 -8.05 -3.91 12.10
N ASP A 533 -7.69 -3.59 13.34
CA ASP A 533 -7.32 -4.57 14.37
C ASP A 533 -8.24 -4.44 15.58
N VAL A 534 -9.28 -5.29 15.64
CA VAL A 534 -10.34 -5.25 16.67
C VAL A 534 -10.36 -6.62 17.35
N PRO A 535 -9.56 -6.82 18.40
CA PRO A 535 -9.52 -8.09 19.11
C PRO A 535 -10.67 -8.22 20.10
N GLY A 536 -11.05 -9.46 20.43
CA GLY A 536 -12.03 -9.75 21.46
C GLY A 536 -13.48 -9.69 20.98
N MET A 537 -14.40 -9.43 21.91
CA MET A 537 -15.83 -9.65 21.71
C MET A 537 -16.50 -8.59 20.85
N THR A 538 -15.86 -7.45 20.58
CA THR A 538 -16.39 -6.41 19.69
C THR A 538 -16.46 -6.84 18.22
N CYS A 539 -15.76 -7.91 17.82
CA CYS A 539 -15.81 -8.48 16.48
C CYS A 539 -16.05 -10.00 16.51
N ARG A 540 -17.32 -10.42 16.59
CA ARG A 540 -17.75 -11.83 16.59
C ARG A 540 -18.14 -12.33 15.20
N LEU A 541 -18.53 -11.42 14.32
CA LEU A 541 -19.00 -11.74 12.99
C LEU A 541 -18.26 -10.89 11.96
N VAL A 542 -17.57 -11.55 11.02
CA VAL A 542 -17.07 -10.93 9.80
C VAL A 542 -17.96 -11.36 8.66
N VAL A 543 -18.61 -10.42 7.98
CA VAL A 543 -19.45 -10.72 6.81
C VAL A 543 -18.79 -10.22 5.54
N VAL A 544 -18.73 -11.06 4.52
CA VAL A 544 -18.31 -10.71 3.16
C VAL A 544 -19.49 -10.94 2.23
N ASP A 545 -19.98 -9.88 1.58
CA ASP A 545 -21.13 -9.95 0.67
C ASP A 545 -20.82 -10.78 -0.59
N ARG A 546 -19.61 -10.63 -1.12
CA ARG A 546 -19.19 -11.20 -2.40
C ARG A 546 -17.69 -11.45 -2.44
N ILE A 547 -17.28 -12.48 -3.20
CA ILE A 547 -15.87 -12.71 -3.50
C ILE A 547 -15.26 -11.44 -4.17
N PRO A 548 -14.18 -10.85 -3.62
CA PRO A 548 -13.64 -9.55 -4.00
C PRO A 548 -12.72 -9.62 -5.22
N PHE A 549 -13.26 -10.08 -6.36
CA PHE A 549 -12.52 -10.07 -7.61
C PHE A 549 -12.08 -8.65 -8.01
N PRO A 550 -10.87 -8.48 -8.57
CA PRO A 550 -10.47 -7.21 -9.15
C PRO A 550 -11.44 -6.80 -10.27
N ARG A 551 -11.51 -5.51 -10.57
CA ARG A 551 -12.40 -5.02 -11.62
C ARG A 551 -11.85 -5.50 -12.97
N PRO A 552 -12.65 -6.16 -13.82
CA PRO A 552 -12.16 -6.63 -15.12
C PRO A 552 -11.68 -5.50 -16.05
N THR A 553 -12.17 -4.28 -15.84
CA THR A 553 -11.78 -3.09 -16.60
C THR A 553 -10.51 -2.43 -16.08
N GLU A 554 -9.95 -2.89 -14.95
CA GLU A 554 -8.71 -2.34 -14.40
C GLU A 554 -7.56 -2.66 -15.36
N PRO A 555 -6.86 -1.64 -15.93
CA PRO A 555 -5.98 -1.84 -17.08
C PRO A 555 -4.90 -2.91 -16.90
N LEU A 556 -4.18 -2.87 -15.78
CA LEU A 556 -3.10 -3.82 -15.47
C LEU A 556 -3.63 -5.24 -15.24
N THR A 557 -4.74 -5.39 -14.52
CA THR A 557 -5.36 -6.70 -14.28
C THR A 557 -5.86 -7.31 -15.59
N ALA A 558 -6.49 -6.50 -16.44
CA ALA A 558 -6.97 -6.92 -17.76
C ALA A 558 -5.80 -7.38 -18.65
N ALA A 559 -4.76 -6.55 -18.76
CA ALA A 559 -3.59 -6.87 -19.57
C ALA A 559 -2.83 -8.12 -19.09
N ARG A 560 -2.65 -8.27 -17.77
CA ARG A 560 -2.05 -9.49 -17.19
C ARG A 560 -2.89 -10.73 -17.49
N SER A 561 -4.21 -10.61 -17.47
CA SER A 561 -5.12 -11.72 -17.79
C SER A 561 -5.03 -12.10 -19.27
N GLU A 562 -5.04 -11.10 -20.17
CA GLU A 562 -4.89 -11.31 -21.62
C GLU A 562 -3.53 -11.92 -21.97
N ALA A 563 -2.45 -11.49 -21.33
CA ALA A 563 -1.12 -12.05 -21.53
C ALA A 563 -1.05 -13.53 -21.11
N ALA A 564 -1.74 -13.90 -20.02
CA ALA A 564 -1.85 -15.30 -19.61
C ALA A 564 -2.70 -16.13 -20.60
N ASP A 565 -3.81 -15.58 -21.08
CA ASP A 565 -4.68 -16.21 -22.08
C ASP A 565 -3.94 -16.41 -23.42
N ALA A 566 -3.19 -15.40 -23.88
CA ALA A 566 -2.37 -15.47 -25.09
C ALA A 566 -1.26 -16.53 -24.99
N ALA A 567 -0.78 -16.81 -23.78
CA ALA A 567 0.18 -17.87 -23.51
C ALA A 567 -0.46 -19.25 -23.28
N GLY A 568 -1.76 -19.41 -23.61
CA GLY A 568 -2.50 -20.67 -23.51
C GLY A 568 -2.89 -21.08 -22.09
N ARG A 569 -2.79 -20.16 -21.13
CA ARG A 569 -3.19 -20.35 -19.72
C ARG A 569 -4.51 -19.64 -19.47
N SER A 570 -5.02 -19.65 -18.24
CA SER A 570 -6.26 -18.93 -17.90
C SER A 570 -5.93 -17.68 -17.09
N GLY A 571 -6.09 -16.50 -17.68
CA GLY A 571 -5.87 -15.22 -17.01
C GLY A 571 -6.76 -15.02 -15.80
N PHE A 572 -8.02 -15.47 -15.88
CA PHE A 572 -8.91 -15.47 -14.72
C PHE A 572 -8.34 -16.32 -13.56
N ALA A 573 -7.82 -17.51 -13.85
CA ALA A 573 -7.26 -18.40 -12.83
C ALA A 573 -5.88 -17.95 -12.31
N GLU A 574 -5.04 -17.33 -13.14
CA GLU A 574 -3.68 -16.90 -12.76
C GLU A 574 -3.63 -15.50 -12.12
N VAL A 575 -4.57 -14.62 -12.47
CA VAL A 575 -4.55 -13.22 -12.05
C VAL A 575 -5.71 -12.91 -11.10
N SER A 576 -6.95 -13.12 -11.56
CA SER A 576 -8.14 -12.70 -10.81
C SER A 576 -8.40 -13.54 -9.56
N VAL A 577 -8.21 -14.86 -9.64
CA VAL A 577 -8.47 -15.78 -8.53
C VAL A 577 -7.48 -15.60 -7.37
N PRO A 578 -6.14 -15.55 -7.57
CA PRO A 578 -5.19 -15.32 -6.48
C PRO A 578 -5.38 -13.96 -5.81
N ALA A 579 -5.61 -12.89 -6.59
CA ALA A 579 -5.88 -11.56 -6.05
C ALA A 579 -7.13 -11.54 -5.14
N ALA A 580 -8.20 -12.22 -5.56
CA ALA A 580 -9.41 -12.36 -4.73
C ALA A 580 -9.16 -13.21 -3.47
N ALA A 581 -8.36 -14.27 -3.58
CA ALA A 581 -8.03 -15.15 -2.45
C ALA A 581 -7.21 -14.42 -1.37
N ILE A 582 -6.21 -13.62 -1.74
CA ILE A 582 -5.44 -12.78 -0.79
C ILE A 582 -6.39 -11.87 -0.03
N ARG A 583 -7.22 -11.09 -0.75
CA ARG A 583 -8.16 -10.15 -0.13
C ARG A 583 -9.13 -10.86 0.81
N LEU A 584 -9.68 -12.01 0.39
CA LEU A 584 -10.59 -12.81 1.21
C LEU A 584 -9.90 -13.32 2.48
N ALA A 585 -8.66 -13.81 2.38
CA ALA A 585 -7.89 -14.27 3.52
C ALA A 585 -7.57 -13.13 4.50
N GLN A 586 -7.21 -11.95 4.00
CA GLN A 586 -6.99 -10.75 4.81
C GLN A 586 -8.27 -10.33 5.57
N GLY A 587 -9.41 -10.32 4.87
CA GLY A 587 -10.71 -10.00 5.47
C GLY A 587 -11.12 -11.01 6.55
N ALA A 588 -11.03 -12.31 6.24
CA ALA A 588 -11.34 -13.39 7.18
C ALA A 588 -10.40 -13.41 8.39
N GLY A 589 -9.12 -13.09 8.19
CA GLY A 589 -8.12 -12.97 9.24
C GLY A 589 -8.35 -11.82 10.23
N ARG A 590 -9.37 -10.97 10.02
CA ARG A 590 -9.81 -9.95 10.99
C ARG A 590 -10.55 -10.56 12.18
N LEU A 591 -11.11 -11.76 12.02
CA LEU A 591 -11.90 -12.41 13.06
C LEU A 591 -11.07 -12.85 14.28
N ILE A 592 -9.89 -13.44 14.06
CA ILE A 592 -9.08 -14.05 15.11
C ILE A 592 -7.75 -13.32 15.24
N ARG A 593 -7.57 -12.62 16.37
CA ARG A 593 -6.37 -11.84 16.73
C ARG A 593 -5.73 -12.30 18.03
N ARG A 594 -6.49 -12.99 18.90
CA ARG A 594 -6.05 -13.58 20.17
C ARG A 594 -6.44 -15.05 20.23
N THR A 595 -5.77 -15.81 21.10
CA THR A 595 -6.07 -17.24 21.36
C THR A 595 -7.45 -17.46 21.97
N THR A 596 -8.02 -16.41 22.59
CA THR A 596 -9.35 -16.38 23.18
C THR A 596 -10.44 -15.98 22.20
N ASP A 597 -10.11 -15.38 21.06
CA ASP A 597 -11.12 -14.88 20.12
C ASP A 597 -11.93 -16.05 19.57
N ARG A 598 -13.23 -15.81 19.40
CA ARG A 598 -14.19 -16.78 18.85
C ARG A 598 -15.19 -16.06 17.96
N GLY A 599 -15.60 -16.68 16.85
CA GLY A 599 -16.62 -16.07 16.01
C GLY A 599 -16.86 -16.77 14.67
N VAL A 600 -17.45 -16.02 13.73
CA VAL A 600 -17.89 -16.52 12.43
C VAL A 600 -17.39 -15.61 11.31
N VAL A 601 -16.81 -16.21 10.27
CA VAL A 601 -16.65 -15.57 8.96
C VAL A 601 -17.78 -16.07 8.06
N ALA A 602 -18.69 -15.18 7.68
CA ALA A 602 -19.83 -15.46 6.82
C ALA A 602 -19.58 -14.93 5.40
N ILE A 603 -19.56 -15.82 4.41
CA ILE A 603 -19.44 -15.48 2.99
C ILE A 603 -20.81 -15.63 2.34
N LEU A 604 -21.43 -14.52 1.95
CA LEU A 604 -22.77 -14.47 1.33
C LEU A 604 -22.72 -14.71 -0.19
N ASP A 605 -21.70 -15.44 -0.65
CA ASP A 605 -21.46 -15.75 -2.05
C ASP A 605 -21.45 -17.27 -2.29
N SER A 606 -22.54 -17.78 -2.88
CA SER A 606 -22.69 -19.21 -3.15
C SER A 606 -21.63 -19.76 -4.12
N ARG A 607 -20.91 -18.91 -4.87
CA ARG A 607 -19.83 -19.34 -5.77
C ARG A 607 -18.66 -19.94 -5.03
N LEU A 608 -18.40 -19.53 -3.79
CA LEU A 608 -17.33 -20.11 -2.98
C LEU A 608 -17.57 -21.61 -2.73
N GLN A 609 -18.83 -22.05 -2.67
CA GLN A 609 -19.18 -23.47 -2.57
C GLN A 609 -19.42 -24.14 -3.93
N THR A 610 -20.14 -23.46 -4.83
CA THR A 610 -20.64 -24.08 -6.07
C THR A 610 -19.62 -24.13 -7.21
N ASN A 611 -18.60 -23.25 -7.19
CA ASN A 611 -17.61 -23.22 -8.25
C ASN A 611 -16.52 -24.29 -8.02
N ARG A 612 -16.45 -25.27 -8.92
CA ARG A 612 -15.52 -26.41 -8.81
C ARG A 612 -14.07 -26.07 -9.18
N SER A 613 -13.82 -25.03 -9.96
CA SER A 613 -12.46 -24.69 -10.41
C SER A 613 -11.70 -23.91 -9.34
N TYR A 614 -12.25 -22.77 -8.88
CA TYR A 614 -11.57 -21.91 -7.92
C TYR A 614 -12.13 -21.96 -6.50
N GLY A 615 -13.33 -22.49 -6.28
CA GLY A 615 -13.96 -22.47 -4.95
C GLY A 615 -13.15 -23.23 -3.90
N LYS A 616 -12.57 -24.39 -4.27
CA LYS A 616 -11.68 -25.13 -3.38
C LYS A 616 -10.40 -24.34 -3.06
N PHE A 617 -9.72 -23.83 -4.09
CA PHE A 617 -8.50 -23.02 -3.93
C PHE A 617 -8.72 -21.82 -3.00
N MET A 618 -9.83 -21.10 -3.16
CA MET A 618 -10.16 -19.97 -2.29
C MET A 618 -10.39 -20.39 -0.84
N ARG A 619 -11.10 -21.51 -0.60
CA ARG A 619 -11.31 -22.02 0.76
C ARG A 619 -10.02 -22.50 1.40
N ASP A 620 -9.15 -23.17 0.65
CA ASP A 620 -7.84 -23.62 1.13
C ASP A 620 -6.90 -22.43 1.44
N SER A 621 -7.15 -21.26 0.85
CA SER A 621 -6.38 -20.02 1.10
C SER A 621 -6.87 -19.25 2.34
N LEU A 622 -8.04 -19.59 2.88
CA LEU A 622 -8.56 -19.00 4.12
C LEU A 622 -7.94 -19.70 5.33
N PRO A 623 -7.92 -19.04 6.52
CA PRO A 623 -7.60 -19.74 7.75
C PRO A 623 -8.48 -20.99 7.92
N PRO A 624 -7.95 -22.10 8.46
CA PRO A 624 -8.63 -23.40 8.50
C PRO A 624 -9.73 -23.45 9.58
N PHE A 625 -10.74 -22.60 9.44
CA PHE A 625 -11.93 -22.56 10.28
C PHE A 625 -12.80 -23.81 10.09
N TRP A 626 -13.66 -24.10 11.07
CA TRP A 626 -14.66 -25.14 10.90
C TRP A 626 -15.67 -24.74 9.81
N TYR A 627 -15.74 -25.52 8.73
CA TYR A 627 -16.53 -25.19 7.55
C TYR A 627 -17.97 -25.70 7.62
N THR A 628 -18.94 -24.85 7.28
CA THR A 628 -20.36 -25.24 7.17
C THR A 628 -21.13 -24.41 6.13
N THR A 629 -22.22 -24.98 5.63
CA THR A 629 -23.23 -24.30 4.80
C THR A 629 -24.58 -24.18 5.49
N LYS A 630 -24.69 -24.63 6.75
CA LYS A 630 -25.95 -24.66 7.52
C LYS A 630 -26.14 -23.38 8.33
N SER A 631 -26.97 -22.45 7.83
CA SER A 631 -27.27 -21.17 8.50
C SER A 631 -27.72 -21.35 9.96
N ASP A 632 -28.65 -22.27 10.23
CA ASP A 632 -29.19 -22.47 11.59
C ASP A 632 -28.10 -22.87 12.61
N SER A 633 -27.10 -23.65 12.19
CA SER A 633 -25.97 -24.02 13.05
C SER A 633 -25.11 -22.81 13.41
N VAL A 634 -24.95 -21.88 12.47
CA VAL A 634 -24.16 -20.65 12.61
C VAL A 634 -24.87 -19.64 13.48
N VAL A 635 -26.17 -19.42 13.23
CA VAL A 635 -27.04 -18.57 14.07
C VAL A 635 -27.03 -19.05 15.52
N GLY A 636 -27.18 -20.36 15.75
CA GLY A 636 -27.10 -20.92 17.09
C GLY A 636 -25.71 -20.77 17.74
N ALA A 637 -24.64 -20.83 16.96
CA ALA A 637 -23.27 -20.59 17.47
C ALA A 637 -23.05 -19.11 17.84
N LEU A 638 -23.46 -18.18 16.97
CA LEU A 638 -23.40 -16.74 17.23
C LEU A 638 -24.19 -16.36 18.48
N GLY A 639 -25.40 -16.89 18.65
CA GLY A 639 -26.21 -16.66 19.84
C GLY A 639 -25.50 -17.08 21.14
N ARG A 640 -24.90 -18.29 21.16
CA ARG A 640 -24.12 -18.75 22.32
C ARG A 640 -22.89 -17.88 22.59
N LEU A 641 -22.21 -17.41 21.54
CA LEU A 641 -21.05 -16.53 21.69
C LEU A 641 -21.45 -15.16 22.24
N ALA A 642 -22.57 -14.61 21.77
CA ALA A 642 -23.12 -13.36 22.26
C ALA A 642 -23.63 -13.48 23.72
N ASP A 643 -24.17 -14.64 24.09
CA ASP A 643 -24.57 -14.92 25.47
C ASP A 643 -23.38 -15.07 26.43
N SER A 644 -22.25 -15.63 25.96
CA SER A 644 -21.03 -15.74 26.78
C SER A 644 -20.26 -14.43 26.96
N ALA A 645 -20.67 -13.36 26.25
CA ALA A 645 -20.06 -12.04 26.32
C ALA A 645 -20.64 -11.17 27.44
N ASN A 646 -21.88 -11.47 27.86
CA ASN A 646 -22.59 -10.85 28.98
C ASN A 646 -22.38 -11.66 30.27
#